data_AF-A0A081RK33-F1
#
_entry.id   AF-A0A081RK33-F1
#
_cell.length_a   1.000
_cell.length_b   1.000
_cell.length_c   1.000
_cell.angle_alpha   90.00
_cell.angle_beta   90.00
_cell.angle_gamma   90.00
#
_symmetry.space_group_name_H-M   'P 1'
#
loop_
_entity.id
_entity.type
_entity.pdbx_description
1 polymer ?
#
loop_
_entity_poly.entity_id
_entity_poly.type
_entity_poly.pdbx_seq_one_letter_code
_entity_poly.pdbx_strand_id
1 'polypeptide(L)'
;MSKPMILWFEDIGIADVQAVGGKNASLGEMTAALAQKGVKVPSGFATTADAYRAFIHDNELAPRITEHLSAFHSGGCTLQEAGQAIRSLFLEAEMPSHIAEEIVSAYAELGRRTGTERPAVAVRSSATAEDLPDASFAGQQETFLNVRGRAALLAACRRCFASLFTDRAISYRDAKGFDHLEVALSIGIQQMVRSDLCGSGVMFSIDTETGFPNAIVISAAWGLGETVVQGSVNPDRYVVFKPLLAQPGTEPIIDKELGGKAFRMVYGEGGSHRTRIVETTEQERQSFVLDNSDIVQLARWAVAIEDHYQRPMDMEWAKDGETGELYIVQARPETVQAQASTSTFRHYRLKEKGDPLLTGAAVGTAIAAGKACVIRTAADIAQFRDGSILITETTDPDWVPVMKRAAGIVTNHGGTTSHAAIVSRELGVPAIVGTGNATEIIAENSEITISCADGDVGTIYASILDFSVTDVDIGSLPATRTDIMVNIANPAAAFQWWRLPARGVGLARMEFIINAHIKVHPMALVHPDRVSAEAQRQIRDLTKGYSDPSEFFVDVLARGIAKLASPYYPHPAIVRLSDFKTNEYAHLVGGDAFEPDEENPMLGFRGASRYYDERYREGFALECRALKRVREELGFSNVIVMVPFCRTPAEADRVLEAMAENGLRRGENGLQIYMMCEIPSNVILAEQFATRFDGFSIGSNDLTQLVLGVDRDSGILANLFDERDEAVTRMISEAIRKAHAAGIKIGICGQGPSNHPDFAAFLISEGIDSMSLNPDSFVRTIKAVAEAEGQSG
;
A
#
# COMPACT_ATOMS: atom_id res chain seq x y z
N MET A 1 -15.67 29.66 -38.72
CA MET A 1 -16.52 29.08 -37.66
C MET A 1 -16.01 29.63 -36.34
N SER A 2 -16.86 30.21 -35.49
CA SER A 2 -16.44 30.58 -34.14
C SER A 2 -16.00 29.31 -33.42
N LYS A 3 -14.90 29.38 -32.67
CA LYS A 3 -14.47 28.24 -31.85
C LYS A 3 -15.51 28.02 -30.73
N PRO A 4 -15.84 26.76 -30.39
CA PRO A 4 -16.81 26.47 -29.35
C PRO A 4 -16.31 26.92 -27.96
N MET A 5 -17.20 27.50 -27.14
CA MET A 5 -16.86 27.94 -25.78
C MET A 5 -17.05 26.82 -24.75
N ILE A 6 -17.83 25.80 -25.09
CA ILE A 6 -18.01 24.57 -24.31
C ILE A 6 -17.80 23.32 -25.16
N LEU A 7 -17.34 22.24 -24.53
CA LEU A 7 -17.21 20.91 -25.13
C LEU A 7 -17.72 19.85 -24.16
N TRP A 8 -18.46 18.85 -24.63
CA TRP A 8 -18.89 17.73 -23.78
C TRP A 8 -17.73 16.76 -23.53
N PHE A 9 -17.76 16.07 -22.39
CA PHE A 9 -16.71 15.06 -22.11
C PHE A 9 -16.67 13.96 -23.16
N GLU A 10 -17.79 13.59 -23.78
CA GLU A 10 -17.83 12.60 -24.88
C GLU A 10 -17.17 13.08 -26.18
N ASP A 11 -16.94 14.39 -26.32
CA ASP A 11 -16.40 15.03 -27.52
C ASP A 11 -14.93 15.48 -27.38
N ILE A 12 -14.28 15.22 -26.24
CA ILE A 12 -12.90 15.63 -25.96
C ILE A 12 -12.02 14.43 -25.61
N GLY A 13 -10.74 14.51 -25.95
CA GLY A 13 -9.73 13.51 -25.59
C GLY A 13 -8.39 14.12 -25.20
N ILE A 14 -7.37 13.28 -25.07
CA ILE A 14 -6.03 13.72 -24.61
C ILE A 14 -5.34 14.69 -25.59
N ALA A 15 -5.78 14.74 -26.85
CA ALA A 15 -5.31 15.71 -27.83
C ALA A 15 -5.78 17.15 -27.51
N ASP A 16 -6.81 17.31 -26.69
CA ASP A 16 -7.46 18.59 -26.41
C ASP A 16 -6.94 19.29 -25.15
N VAL A 17 -5.83 18.83 -24.55
CA VAL A 17 -5.24 19.42 -23.32
C VAL A 17 -5.04 20.94 -23.43
N GLN A 18 -4.64 21.46 -24.59
CA GLN A 18 -4.49 22.91 -24.79
C GLN A 18 -5.82 23.67 -24.80
N ALA A 19 -6.92 22.99 -25.12
CA ALA A 19 -8.26 23.57 -25.18
C ALA A 19 -9.01 23.44 -23.85
N VAL A 20 -8.87 22.33 -23.12
CA VAL A 20 -9.68 22.02 -21.93
C VAL A 20 -8.86 21.70 -20.67
N GLY A 21 -7.53 21.76 -20.74
CA GLY A 21 -6.66 21.38 -19.63
C GLY A 21 -6.58 19.87 -19.41
N GLY A 22 -5.60 19.45 -18.60
CA GLY A 22 -5.25 18.04 -18.41
C GLY A 22 -6.35 17.17 -17.83
N LYS A 23 -7.00 17.64 -16.75
CA LYS A 23 -8.06 16.92 -16.04
C LYS A 23 -9.28 16.67 -16.93
N ASN A 24 -9.76 17.70 -17.63
CA ASN A 24 -10.93 17.54 -18.48
C ASN A 24 -10.62 16.69 -19.72
N ALA A 25 -9.43 16.84 -20.31
CA ALA A 25 -8.98 15.99 -21.41
C ALA A 25 -8.91 14.51 -20.98
N SER A 26 -8.35 14.22 -19.80
CA SER A 26 -8.31 12.88 -19.22
C SER A 26 -9.70 12.30 -18.95
N LEU A 27 -10.63 13.11 -18.43
CA LEU A 27 -12.02 12.70 -18.22
C LEU A 27 -12.69 12.31 -19.54
N GLY A 28 -12.57 13.14 -20.57
CA GLY A 28 -13.16 12.83 -21.88
C GLY A 28 -12.51 11.63 -22.56
N GLU A 29 -11.19 11.50 -22.48
CA GLU A 29 -10.45 10.33 -22.97
C GLU A 29 -10.98 9.04 -22.34
N MET A 30 -11.21 9.02 -21.02
CA MET A 30 -11.81 7.86 -20.34
C MET A 30 -13.26 7.62 -20.77
N THR A 31 -14.08 8.68 -20.88
CA THR A 31 -15.47 8.56 -21.33
C THR A 31 -15.57 7.96 -22.73
N ALA A 32 -14.72 8.40 -23.67
CA ALA A 32 -14.76 7.94 -25.06
C ALA A 32 -14.10 6.56 -25.24
N ALA A 33 -12.91 6.34 -24.67
CA ALA A 33 -12.11 5.15 -24.95
C ALA A 33 -12.41 3.96 -24.01
N LEU A 34 -12.82 4.21 -22.77
CA LEU A 34 -12.94 3.16 -21.74
C LEU A 34 -14.37 2.76 -21.41
N ALA A 35 -15.38 3.42 -21.99
CA ALA A 35 -16.78 3.02 -21.84
C ALA A 35 -17.03 1.56 -22.28
N GLN A 36 -16.37 1.10 -23.35
CA GLN A 36 -16.47 -0.30 -23.82
C GLN A 36 -15.83 -1.30 -22.85
N LYS A 37 -14.85 -0.86 -22.04
CA LYS A 37 -14.25 -1.65 -20.95
C LYS A 37 -15.06 -1.53 -19.64
N GLY A 38 -16.21 -0.86 -19.67
CA GLY A 38 -17.13 -0.70 -18.55
C GLY A 38 -16.74 0.38 -17.55
N VAL A 39 -15.70 1.18 -17.81
CA VAL A 39 -15.33 2.31 -16.93
C VAL A 39 -16.42 3.38 -17.03
N LYS A 40 -16.98 3.76 -15.88
CA LYS A 40 -18.03 4.78 -15.80
C LYS A 40 -17.45 6.10 -15.34
N VAL A 41 -17.70 7.16 -16.10
CA VAL A 41 -17.36 8.54 -15.74
C VAL A 41 -18.66 9.34 -15.67
N PRO A 42 -18.91 10.15 -14.62
CA PRO A 42 -20.13 10.96 -14.55
C PRO A 42 -20.20 11.96 -15.70
N SER A 43 -21.41 12.14 -16.24
CA SER A 43 -21.65 13.05 -17.36
C SER A 43 -21.29 14.50 -17.02
N GLY A 44 -20.82 15.24 -18.02
CA GLY A 44 -20.42 16.64 -17.83
C GLY A 44 -19.90 17.29 -19.10
N PHE A 45 -19.50 18.55 -18.96
CA PHE A 45 -18.93 19.36 -20.04
C PHE A 45 -17.85 20.29 -19.47
N ALA A 46 -16.95 20.74 -20.34
CA ALA A 46 -15.88 21.67 -20.01
C ALA A 46 -16.06 23.00 -20.75
N THR A 47 -15.67 24.11 -20.12
CA THR A 47 -15.42 25.37 -20.84
C THR A 47 -14.07 25.31 -21.54
N THR A 48 -13.87 26.03 -22.64
CA THR A 48 -12.57 26.05 -23.32
C THR A 48 -11.65 27.14 -22.78
N ALA A 49 -10.34 27.02 -23.04
CA ALA A 49 -9.35 28.06 -22.81
C ALA A 49 -9.70 29.36 -23.57
N ASP A 50 -10.37 29.24 -24.71
CA ASP A 50 -10.85 30.39 -25.46
C ASP A 50 -12.02 31.11 -24.76
N ALA A 51 -12.88 30.38 -24.04
CA ALA A 51 -13.90 30.97 -23.17
C ALA A 51 -13.26 31.79 -22.03
N TYR A 52 -12.17 31.29 -21.44
CA TYR A 52 -11.41 32.04 -20.44
C TYR A 52 -10.79 33.31 -21.03
N ARG A 53 -10.14 33.21 -22.19
CA ARG A 53 -9.55 34.37 -22.88
C ARG A 53 -10.60 35.41 -23.26
N ALA A 54 -11.77 34.99 -23.73
CA ALA A 54 -12.90 35.87 -24.01
C ALA A 54 -13.42 36.55 -22.73
N PHE A 55 -13.53 35.82 -21.61
CA PHE A 55 -13.89 36.40 -20.31
C PHE A 55 -12.91 37.51 -19.87
N ILE A 56 -11.60 37.28 -20.01
CA ILE A 56 -10.56 38.28 -19.70
C ILE A 56 -10.66 39.51 -20.61
N HIS A 57 -10.84 39.28 -21.91
CA HIS A 57 -10.92 40.33 -22.92
C HIS A 57 -12.14 41.22 -22.71
N ASP A 58 -13.34 40.63 -22.59
CA ASP A 58 -14.61 41.36 -22.55
C ASP A 58 -14.80 42.16 -21.25
N ASN A 59 -14.11 41.76 -20.17
CA ASN A 59 -14.08 42.49 -18.89
C ASN A 59 -12.85 43.40 -18.75
N GLU A 60 -12.01 43.53 -19.79
CA GLU A 60 -10.79 44.34 -19.80
C GLU A 60 -9.86 44.05 -18.59
N LEU A 61 -9.74 42.76 -18.22
CA LEU A 61 -9.02 42.37 -17.00
C LEU A 61 -7.50 42.35 -17.18
N ALA A 62 -7.01 42.04 -18.38
CA ALA A 62 -5.57 41.85 -18.62
C ALA A 62 -4.70 43.05 -18.18
N PRO A 63 -5.01 44.31 -18.56
CA PRO A 63 -4.20 45.46 -18.14
C PRO A 63 -4.17 45.65 -16.61
N ARG A 64 -5.31 45.41 -15.94
CA ARG A 64 -5.46 45.56 -14.49
C ARG A 64 -4.71 44.46 -13.73
N ILE A 65 -4.72 43.24 -14.25
CA ILE A 65 -3.92 42.13 -13.71
C ILE A 65 -2.44 42.46 -13.81
N THR A 66 -1.97 42.92 -14.98
CA THR A 66 -0.56 43.31 -15.18
C THR A 66 -0.14 44.45 -14.25
N GLU A 67 -1.00 45.42 -13.99
CA GLU A 67 -0.74 46.51 -13.04
C GLU A 67 -0.48 45.97 -11.62
N HIS A 68 -1.36 45.12 -11.10
CA HIS A 68 -1.19 44.54 -9.77
C HIS A 68 0.03 43.62 -9.66
N LEU A 69 0.32 42.82 -10.68
CA LEU A 69 1.54 41.98 -10.72
C LEU A 69 2.81 42.83 -10.79
N SER A 70 2.81 43.91 -11.58
CA SER A 70 3.95 44.83 -11.68
C SER A 70 4.19 45.59 -10.38
N ALA A 71 3.12 46.01 -9.69
CA ALA A 71 3.20 46.62 -8.37
C ALA A 71 3.82 45.66 -7.35
N PHE A 72 3.45 44.38 -7.39
CA PHE A 72 4.08 43.34 -6.57
C PHE A 72 5.57 43.15 -6.91
N HIS A 73 5.91 42.94 -8.19
CA HIS A 73 7.29 42.71 -8.64
C HIS A 73 8.22 43.90 -8.39
N SER A 74 7.70 45.12 -8.37
CA SER A 74 8.44 46.34 -8.02
C SER A 74 8.51 46.62 -6.51
N GLY A 75 7.92 45.75 -5.67
CA GLY A 75 7.90 45.89 -4.21
C GLY A 75 6.91 46.94 -3.69
N GLY A 76 5.97 47.39 -4.51
CA GLY A 76 4.91 48.35 -4.16
C GLY A 76 3.76 47.76 -3.34
N CYS A 77 3.57 46.44 -3.36
CA CYS A 77 2.63 45.72 -2.50
C CYS A 77 3.12 44.29 -2.22
N THR A 78 2.47 43.61 -1.28
CA THR A 78 2.73 42.20 -0.97
C THR A 78 2.03 41.25 -1.96
N LEU A 79 2.52 40.01 -2.07
CA LEU A 79 1.89 38.97 -2.89
C LEU A 79 0.43 38.74 -2.53
N GLN A 80 0.12 38.75 -1.23
CA GLN A 80 -1.23 38.56 -0.72
C GLN A 80 -2.16 39.70 -1.16
N GLU A 81 -1.70 40.94 -1.09
CA GLU A 81 -2.47 42.12 -1.54
C GLU A 81 -2.71 42.07 -3.06
N ALA A 82 -1.68 41.77 -3.85
CA ALA A 82 -1.81 41.64 -5.30
C ALA A 82 -2.73 40.49 -5.70
N GLY A 83 -2.54 39.31 -5.11
CA GLY A 83 -3.38 38.14 -5.36
C GLY A 83 -4.85 38.39 -4.97
N GLN A 84 -5.09 38.99 -3.81
CA GLN A 84 -6.45 39.34 -3.38
C GLN A 84 -7.09 40.37 -4.31
N ALA A 85 -6.37 41.44 -4.69
CA ALA A 85 -6.86 42.45 -5.62
C ALA A 85 -7.26 41.82 -6.95
N ILE A 86 -6.38 41.00 -7.53
CA ILE A 86 -6.66 40.30 -8.79
C ILE A 86 -7.88 39.38 -8.65
N ARG A 87 -7.97 38.57 -7.60
CA ARG A 87 -9.13 37.69 -7.39
C ARG A 87 -10.44 38.48 -7.28
N SER A 88 -10.44 39.63 -6.61
CA SER A 88 -11.61 40.51 -6.54
C SER A 88 -12.05 40.98 -7.94
N LEU A 89 -11.12 41.25 -8.86
CA LEU A 89 -11.46 41.59 -10.24
C LEU A 89 -12.31 40.52 -10.93
N PHE A 90 -11.95 39.24 -10.75
CA PHE A 90 -12.71 38.13 -11.32
C PHE A 90 -14.09 37.94 -10.68
N LEU A 91 -14.22 38.23 -9.38
CA LEU A 91 -15.47 38.08 -8.66
C LEU A 91 -16.47 39.21 -9.01
N GLU A 92 -15.97 40.41 -9.24
CA GLU A 92 -16.72 41.61 -9.65
C GLU A 92 -17.05 41.62 -11.16
N ALA A 93 -16.26 40.93 -11.98
CA ALA A 93 -16.48 40.81 -13.42
C ALA A 93 -17.80 40.10 -13.77
N GLU A 94 -18.45 40.53 -14.85
CA GLU A 94 -19.65 39.90 -15.36
C GLU A 94 -19.29 38.74 -16.30
N MET A 95 -20.07 37.66 -16.25
CA MET A 95 -19.89 36.58 -17.23
C MET A 95 -20.46 37.06 -18.57
N PRO A 96 -19.67 37.16 -19.66
CA PRO A 96 -20.17 37.60 -20.96
C PRO A 96 -21.37 36.76 -21.41
N SER A 97 -22.39 37.40 -21.98
CA SER A 97 -23.67 36.75 -22.31
C SER A 97 -23.49 35.53 -23.21
N HIS A 98 -22.62 35.62 -24.22
CA HIS A 98 -22.35 34.52 -25.14
C HIS A 98 -21.75 33.28 -24.45
N ILE A 99 -20.93 33.46 -23.41
CA ILE A 99 -20.38 32.36 -22.59
C ILE A 99 -21.44 31.85 -21.60
N ALA A 100 -22.13 32.77 -20.93
CA ALA A 100 -23.14 32.44 -19.92
C ALA A 100 -24.30 31.63 -20.53
N GLU A 101 -24.76 32.00 -21.72
CA GLU A 101 -25.82 31.29 -22.45
C GLU A 101 -25.40 29.87 -22.83
N GLU A 102 -24.19 29.68 -23.33
CA GLU A 102 -23.66 28.34 -23.65
C GLU A 102 -23.56 27.45 -22.40
N ILE A 103 -23.00 27.96 -21.29
CA ILE A 103 -22.89 27.22 -20.02
C ILE A 103 -24.28 26.84 -19.47
N VAL A 104 -25.23 27.78 -19.49
CA VAL A 104 -26.60 27.55 -18.98
C VAL A 104 -27.35 26.57 -19.87
N SER A 105 -27.17 26.66 -21.19
CA SER A 105 -27.76 25.73 -22.16
C SER A 105 -27.22 24.31 -21.95
N ALA A 106 -25.90 24.15 -21.83
CA ALA A 106 -25.26 22.87 -21.56
C ALA A 106 -25.69 22.29 -20.20
N TYR A 107 -25.83 23.12 -19.16
CA TYR A 107 -26.34 22.69 -17.86
C TYR A 107 -27.81 22.23 -17.91
N ALA A 108 -28.66 22.92 -18.67
CA ALA A 108 -30.04 22.48 -18.88
C ALA A 108 -30.10 21.15 -19.65
N GLU A 109 -29.24 20.99 -20.65
CA GLU A 109 -29.09 19.72 -21.37
C GLU A 109 -28.60 18.59 -20.46
N LEU A 110 -27.62 18.84 -19.59
CA LEU A 110 -27.18 17.88 -18.58
C LEU A 110 -28.36 17.46 -17.68
N GLY A 111 -29.21 18.41 -17.29
CA GLY A 111 -30.44 18.12 -16.54
C GLY A 111 -31.40 17.20 -17.30
N ARG A 112 -31.56 17.40 -18.63
CA ARG A 112 -32.34 16.50 -19.48
C ARG A 112 -31.73 15.10 -19.57
N ARG A 113 -30.42 15.00 -19.80
CA ARG A 113 -29.68 13.72 -19.91
C ARG A 113 -29.75 12.89 -18.62
N THR A 114 -29.73 13.56 -17.47
CA THR A 114 -29.74 12.95 -16.14
C THR A 114 -31.14 12.80 -15.54
N GLY A 115 -32.19 13.25 -16.24
CA GLY A 115 -33.56 13.22 -15.76
C GLY A 115 -33.83 14.11 -14.52
N THR A 116 -32.94 15.06 -14.23
CA THR A 116 -33.02 15.93 -13.05
C THR A 116 -33.06 17.38 -13.48
N GLU A 117 -34.10 18.15 -13.13
CA GLU A 117 -34.25 19.54 -13.59
C GLU A 117 -33.09 20.47 -13.17
N ARG A 118 -32.55 20.25 -11.97
CA ARG A 118 -31.44 21.03 -11.39
C ARG A 118 -30.39 20.07 -10.82
N PRO A 119 -29.59 19.39 -11.66
CA PRO A 119 -28.64 18.40 -11.19
C PRO A 119 -27.58 19.09 -10.32
N ALA A 120 -27.15 18.41 -9.25
CA ALA A 120 -25.99 18.84 -8.49
C ALA A 120 -24.73 18.59 -9.33
N VAL A 121 -23.87 19.59 -9.46
CA VAL A 121 -22.62 19.48 -10.22
C VAL A 121 -21.40 19.86 -9.38
N ALA A 122 -20.29 19.18 -9.63
CA ALA A 122 -18.96 19.60 -9.26
C ALA A 122 -18.45 20.58 -10.32
N VAL A 123 -17.93 21.71 -9.88
CA VAL A 123 -17.28 22.71 -10.74
C VAL A 123 -15.81 22.71 -10.37
N ARG A 124 -14.97 22.19 -11.28
CA ARG A 124 -13.55 21.95 -11.08
C ARG A 124 -12.74 22.73 -12.09
N SER A 125 -11.63 23.26 -11.65
CA SER A 125 -10.63 23.90 -12.49
C SER A 125 -9.72 22.86 -13.16
N SER A 126 -9.34 23.12 -14.41
CA SER A 126 -8.37 22.35 -15.17
C SER A 126 -7.48 23.31 -15.95
N ALA A 127 -6.20 23.41 -15.56
CA ALA A 127 -5.28 24.34 -16.22
C ALA A 127 -4.60 23.70 -17.43
N THR A 128 -4.29 24.53 -18.42
CA THR A 128 -3.60 24.13 -19.67
C THR A 128 -2.12 23.77 -19.46
N ALA A 129 -1.52 24.20 -18.35
CA ALA A 129 -0.12 23.95 -17.99
C ALA A 129 0.05 22.90 -16.87
N GLU A 130 -1.04 22.19 -16.51
CA GLU A 130 -1.09 21.32 -15.33
C GLU A 130 -0.29 20.00 -15.47
N ASP A 131 -0.03 19.55 -16.70
CA ASP A 131 0.59 18.25 -16.99
C ASP A 131 2.09 18.32 -17.37
N LEU A 132 2.77 19.43 -17.07
CA LEU A 132 4.22 19.50 -17.29
C LEU A 132 4.94 18.53 -16.34
N PRO A 133 5.96 17.76 -16.79
CA PRO A 133 6.62 16.71 -16.00
C PRO A 133 7.16 17.15 -14.63
N ASP A 134 7.44 18.44 -14.47
CA ASP A 134 7.98 19.08 -13.25
C ASP A 134 6.94 19.92 -12.48
N ALA A 135 5.64 19.75 -12.77
CA ALA A 135 4.56 20.61 -12.30
C ALA A 135 3.40 19.85 -11.64
N SER A 136 3.60 19.44 -10.39
CA SER A 136 2.50 19.00 -9.52
C SER A 136 1.73 20.23 -9.01
N PHE A 137 0.61 20.59 -9.67
CA PHE A 137 -0.35 21.58 -9.16
C PHE A 137 -1.31 20.99 -8.11
N ALA A 138 -0.96 19.87 -7.48
CA ALA A 138 -1.82 19.16 -6.54
C ALA A 138 -2.33 20.10 -5.42
N GLY A 139 -3.66 20.13 -5.27
CA GLY A 139 -4.36 20.93 -4.26
C GLY A 139 -4.31 22.45 -4.45
N GLN A 140 -3.84 22.99 -5.58
CA GLN A 140 -3.69 24.45 -5.77
C GLN A 140 -4.98 25.19 -6.17
N GLN A 141 -5.96 24.46 -6.71
CA GLN A 141 -7.10 25.07 -7.39
C GLN A 141 -8.42 24.72 -6.70
N GLU A 142 -9.39 25.62 -6.78
CA GLU A 142 -10.66 25.49 -6.05
C GLU A 142 -11.63 24.52 -6.74
N THR A 143 -12.09 23.51 -6.00
CA THR A 143 -13.21 22.64 -6.38
C THR A 143 -14.47 23.07 -5.62
N PHE A 144 -15.58 23.22 -6.34
CA PHE A 144 -16.88 23.50 -5.75
C PHE A 144 -17.82 22.31 -5.91
N LEU A 145 -18.27 21.75 -4.79
CA LEU A 145 -19.17 20.61 -4.77
C LEU A 145 -20.63 21.04 -4.55
N ASN A 146 -21.58 20.17 -4.97
CA ASN A 146 -23.02 20.34 -4.80
C ASN A 146 -23.54 21.71 -5.30
N VAL A 147 -23.06 22.16 -6.46
CA VAL A 147 -23.55 23.40 -7.09
C VAL A 147 -24.87 23.12 -7.80
N ARG A 148 -25.92 23.89 -7.50
CA ARG A 148 -27.25 23.71 -8.07
C ARG A 148 -27.83 25.02 -8.61
N GLY A 149 -28.34 24.97 -9.83
CA GLY A 149 -29.01 26.11 -10.47
C GLY A 149 -28.07 27.10 -11.15
N ARG A 150 -28.63 27.84 -12.10
CA ARG A 150 -27.91 28.69 -13.07
C ARG A 150 -27.02 29.75 -12.40
N ALA A 151 -27.58 30.51 -11.46
CA ALA A 151 -26.86 31.60 -10.80
C ALA A 151 -25.68 31.09 -9.96
N ALA A 152 -25.89 29.99 -9.22
CA ALA A 152 -24.83 29.38 -8.40
C ALA A 152 -23.72 28.77 -9.26
N LEU A 153 -24.07 28.20 -10.42
CA LEU A 153 -23.13 27.68 -11.41
C LEU A 153 -22.24 28.78 -11.97
N LEU A 154 -22.82 29.86 -12.50
CA LEU A 154 -22.03 30.97 -13.06
C LEU A 154 -21.14 31.63 -12.00
N ALA A 155 -21.62 31.76 -10.76
CA ALA A 155 -20.81 32.25 -9.65
C ALA A 155 -19.66 31.30 -9.31
N ALA A 156 -19.87 29.98 -9.34
CA ALA A 156 -18.81 29.00 -9.15
C ALA A 156 -17.78 29.08 -10.28
N CYS A 157 -18.21 29.24 -11.54
CA CYS A 157 -17.30 29.38 -12.67
C CYS A 157 -16.38 30.60 -12.53
N ARG A 158 -16.92 31.76 -12.11
CA ARG A 158 -16.09 32.96 -11.85
C ARG A 158 -15.07 32.72 -10.75
N ARG A 159 -15.44 32.02 -9.68
CA ARG A 159 -14.51 31.65 -8.60
C ARG A 159 -13.42 30.71 -9.10
N CYS A 160 -13.75 29.72 -9.92
CA CYS A 160 -12.74 28.87 -10.56
C CYS A 160 -11.77 29.70 -11.41
N PHE A 161 -12.25 30.63 -12.25
CA PHE A 161 -11.34 31.53 -12.99
C PHE A 161 -10.46 32.38 -12.08
N ALA A 162 -10.99 32.89 -10.96
CA ALA A 162 -10.22 33.61 -9.96
C ALA A 162 -9.13 32.73 -9.31
N SER A 163 -9.38 31.42 -9.15
CA SER A 163 -8.44 30.49 -8.53
C SER A 163 -7.10 30.34 -9.28
N LEU A 164 -7.03 30.74 -10.55
CA LEU A 164 -5.76 30.80 -11.27
C LEU A 164 -4.79 31.81 -10.67
N PHE A 165 -5.29 32.79 -9.92
CA PHE A 165 -4.52 33.86 -9.26
C PHE A 165 -4.56 33.73 -7.73
N THR A 166 -4.59 32.52 -7.19
CA THR A 166 -4.22 32.31 -5.79
C THR A 166 -2.76 32.72 -5.57
N ASP A 167 -2.42 33.11 -4.35
CA ASP A 167 -1.07 33.57 -3.99
C ASP A 167 -0.03 32.48 -4.34
N ARG A 168 -0.39 31.21 -4.10
CA ARG A 168 0.39 30.01 -4.47
C ARG A 168 0.59 29.89 -5.98
N ALA A 169 -0.47 30.04 -6.77
CA ALA A 169 -0.40 29.90 -8.22
C ALA A 169 0.41 31.03 -8.88
N ILE A 170 0.35 32.25 -8.33
CA ILE A 170 1.19 33.38 -8.76
C ILE A 170 2.67 33.08 -8.45
N SER A 171 3.00 32.80 -7.19
CA SER A 171 4.38 32.51 -6.76
C SER A 171 5.01 31.34 -7.54
N TYR A 172 4.22 30.29 -7.80
CA TYR A 172 4.68 29.14 -8.59
C TYR A 172 5.05 29.52 -10.03
N ARG A 173 4.19 30.32 -10.70
CA ARG A 173 4.46 30.74 -12.09
C ARG A 173 5.67 31.67 -12.18
N ASP A 174 5.82 32.60 -11.22
CA ASP A 174 7.00 33.45 -11.10
C ASP A 174 8.28 32.60 -10.94
N ALA A 175 8.26 31.61 -10.04
CA ALA A 175 9.40 30.73 -9.79
C ALA A 175 9.80 29.89 -11.01
N LYS A 176 8.86 29.57 -11.90
CA LYS A 176 9.09 28.83 -13.14
C LYS A 176 9.32 29.74 -14.36
N GLY A 177 9.15 31.05 -14.22
CA GLY A 177 9.28 32.02 -15.30
C GLY A 177 8.16 31.94 -16.36
N PHE A 178 6.96 31.49 -15.97
CA PHE A 178 5.80 31.45 -16.87
C PHE A 178 5.04 32.78 -16.85
N ASP A 179 4.63 33.26 -18.02
CA ASP A 179 3.73 34.42 -18.10
C ASP A 179 2.34 34.05 -17.55
N HIS A 180 1.85 34.85 -16.59
CA HIS A 180 0.55 34.63 -15.96
C HIS A 180 -0.63 34.77 -16.94
N LEU A 181 -0.48 35.53 -18.02
CA LEU A 181 -1.55 35.75 -19.01
C LEU A 181 -1.53 34.71 -20.15
N GLU A 182 -0.44 33.97 -20.34
CA GLU A 182 -0.38 32.89 -21.33
C GLU A 182 -1.09 31.61 -20.85
N VAL A 183 -1.15 31.42 -19.53
CA VAL A 183 -1.84 30.27 -18.92
C VAL A 183 -3.35 30.52 -18.93
N ALA A 184 -4.09 29.61 -19.58
CA ALA A 184 -5.54 29.60 -19.57
C ALA A 184 -6.10 28.49 -18.67
N LEU A 185 -7.30 28.73 -18.13
CA LEU A 185 -8.03 27.79 -17.30
C LEU A 185 -9.31 27.33 -17.99
N SER A 186 -9.52 26.02 -18.04
CA SER A 186 -10.79 25.40 -18.35
C SER A 186 -11.54 25.03 -17.07
N ILE A 187 -12.87 25.02 -17.12
CA ILE A 187 -13.72 24.60 -16.01
C ILE A 187 -14.45 23.34 -16.43
N GLY A 188 -14.27 22.24 -15.70
CA GLY A 188 -15.08 21.03 -15.80
C GLY A 188 -16.33 21.15 -14.94
N ILE A 189 -17.50 20.97 -15.55
CA ILE A 189 -18.81 20.92 -14.90
C ILE A 189 -19.30 19.47 -15.00
N GLN A 190 -19.14 18.72 -13.91
CA GLN A 190 -19.41 17.29 -13.85
C GLN A 190 -20.59 17.00 -12.92
N GLN A 191 -21.47 16.09 -13.31
CA GLN A 191 -22.54 15.60 -12.43
C GLN A 191 -21.97 15.04 -11.12
N MET A 192 -22.55 15.44 -9.99
CA MET A 192 -22.19 14.87 -8.70
C MET A 192 -22.75 13.45 -8.56
N VAL A 193 -21.87 12.54 -8.16
CA VAL A 193 -22.24 11.19 -7.68
C VAL A 193 -22.70 11.31 -6.23
N ARG A 194 -23.75 10.57 -5.84
CA ARG A 194 -24.33 10.61 -4.47
C ARG A 194 -23.50 9.82 -3.45
N SER A 195 -22.18 10.02 -3.45
CA SER A 195 -21.29 9.40 -2.46
C SER A 195 -21.43 9.99 -1.06
N ASP A 196 -22.13 11.12 -0.91
CA ASP A 196 -22.58 11.65 0.38
C ASP A 196 -23.41 10.63 1.18
N LEU A 197 -24.09 9.71 0.49
CA LEU A 197 -24.90 8.63 1.07
C LEU A 197 -24.16 7.30 1.20
N CYS A 198 -22.95 7.19 0.68
CA CYS A 198 -22.12 5.99 0.69
C CYS A 198 -20.67 6.40 0.92
N GLY A 199 -19.75 6.04 0.02
CA GLY A 199 -18.34 6.35 0.15
C GLY A 199 -17.66 6.66 -1.18
N SER A 200 -16.45 7.19 -1.03
CA SER A 200 -15.58 7.58 -2.13
C SER A 200 -14.13 7.50 -1.67
N GLY A 201 -13.20 7.70 -2.60
CA GLY A 201 -11.80 7.76 -2.24
C GLY A 201 -10.90 7.82 -3.46
N VAL A 202 -9.68 7.33 -3.26
CA VAL A 202 -8.61 7.40 -4.24
C VAL A 202 -7.99 6.02 -4.42
N MET A 203 -7.42 5.76 -5.58
CA MET A 203 -6.70 4.53 -5.86
C MET A 203 -5.52 4.75 -6.79
N PHE A 204 -4.46 3.99 -6.56
CA PHE A 204 -3.23 4.02 -7.33
C PHE A 204 -3.06 2.68 -8.02
N SER A 205 -2.71 2.69 -9.31
CA SER A 205 -2.36 1.47 -10.03
C SER A 205 -0.94 0.99 -9.69
N ILE A 206 -0.36 1.37 -8.56
CA ILE A 206 0.97 0.92 -8.13
C ILE A 206 1.01 0.99 -6.62
N ASP A 207 1.85 0.17 -5.98
CA ASP A 207 2.18 0.42 -4.58
C ASP A 207 3.01 1.70 -4.47
N THR A 208 2.45 2.75 -3.88
CA THR A 208 3.08 4.08 -3.83
C THR A 208 4.30 4.13 -2.91
N GLU A 209 4.44 3.19 -1.95
CA GLU A 209 5.56 3.19 -1.02
C GLU A 209 6.82 2.58 -1.63
N THR A 210 6.67 1.40 -2.24
CA THR A 210 7.80 0.62 -2.75
C THR A 210 7.92 0.70 -4.26
N GLY A 211 6.91 1.21 -4.97
CA GLY A 211 6.84 1.18 -6.43
C GLY A 211 6.57 -0.21 -6.99
N PHE A 212 6.00 -1.14 -6.21
CA PHE A 212 5.67 -2.48 -6.69
C PHE A 212 4.57 -2.42 -7.75
N PRO A 213 4.86 -2.74 -9.03
CA PRO A 213 3.97 -2.45 -10.15
C PRO A 213 2.76 -3.38 -10.22
N ASN A 214 2.76 -4.50 -9.49
CA ASN A 214 1.70 -5.51 -9.57
C ASN A 214 0.64 -5.35 -8.48
N ALA A 215 0.68 -4.27 -7.71
CA ALA A 215 -0.33 -3.94 -6.70
C ALA A 215 -1.18 -2.73 -7.11
N ILE A 216 -2.46 -2.76 -6.72
CA ILE A 216 -3.36 -1.61 -6.73
C ILE A 216 -3.69 -1.28 -5.29
N VAL A 217 -3.50 -0.03 -4.88
CA VAL A 217 -3.82 0.45 -3.54
C VAL A 217 -5.07 1.31 -3.61
N ILE A 218 -6.11 0.95 -2.87
CA ILE A 218 -7.40 1.64 -2.84
C ILE A 218 -7.62 2.18 -1.43
N SER A 219 -7.90 3.47 -1.31
CA SER A 219 -8.36 4.11 -0.08
C SER A 219 -9.83 4.48 -0.15
N ALA A 220 -10.58 4.26 0.93
CA ALA A 220 -12.01 4.55 0.98
C ALA A 220 -12.44 5.23 2.30
N ALA A 221 -13.28 6.26 2.21
CA ALA A 221 -13.97 6.83 3.36
C ALA A 221 -15.45 7.10 3.04
N TRP A 222 -16.26 7.25 4.09
CA TRP A 222 -17.66 7.64 3.93
C TRP A 222 -17.79 9.09 3.45
N GLY A 223 -18.80 9.37 2.64
CA GLY A 223 -19.12 10.71 2.14
C GLY A 223 -18.42 11.10 0.83
N LEU A 224 -18.33 12.40 0.57
CA LEU A 224 -17.64 12.98 -0.59
C LEU A 224 -16.12 12.89 -0.46
N GLY A 225 -15.42 12.68 -1.58
CA GLY A 225 -14.01 12.25 -1.60
C GLY A 225 -12.98 13.31 -1.19
N GLU A 226 -13.42 14.56 -1.06
CA GLU A 226 -12.56 15.69 -0.68
C GLU A 226 -11.81 15.42 0.64
N THR A 227 -12.43 14.74 1.61
CA THR A 227 -11.79 14.44 2.90
C THR A 227 -10.61 13.47 2.76
N VAL A 228 -10.69 12.53 1.81
CA VAL A 228 -9.61 11.57 1.53
C VAL A 228 -8.49 12.25 0.76
N VAL A 229 -8.83 13.01 -0.30
CA VAL A 229 -7.85 13.74 -1.13
C VAL A 229 -7.06 14.75 -0.31
N GLN A 230 -7.71 15.47 0.60
CA GLN A 230 -7.05 16.40 1.52
C GLN A 230 -6.30 15.70 2.65
N GLY A 231 -6.51 14.40 2.87
CA GLY A 231 -5.90 13.67 3.98
C GLY A 231 -6.41 14.06 5.36
N SER A 232 -7.61 14.64 5.46
CA SER A 232 -8.18 15.05 6.74
C SER A 232 -8.76 13.85 7.50
N VAL A 233 -9.15 12.79 6.80
CA VAL A 233 -9.66 11.55 7.40
C VAL A 233 -8.66 10.40 7.24
N ASN A 234 -8.65 9.45 8.18
CA ASN A 234 -7.95 8.17 8.04
C ASN A 234 -8.89 7.15 7.35
N PRO A 235 -8.67 6.81 6.06
CA PRO A 235 -9.56 5.96 5.28
C PRO A 235 -9.28 4.47 5.49
N ASP A 236 -10.22 3.60 5.09
CA ASP A 236 -9.93 2.19 4.85
C ASP A 236 -8.87 2.04 3.76
N ARG A 237 -8.07 0.98 3.82
CA ARG A 237 -7.06 0.63 2.82
C ARG A 237 -7.25 -0.79 2.33
N TYR A 238 -7.18 -0.97 1.02
CA TYR A 238 -7.24 -2.27 0.35
C TYR A 238 -6.08 -2.40 -0.62
N VAL A 239 -5.50 -3.59 -0.71
CA VAL A 239 -4.45 -3.89 -1.71
C VAL A 239 -4.90 -5.06 -2.56
N VAL A 240 -4.86 -4.89 -3.88
CA VAL A 240 -5.29 -5.90 -4.86
C VAL A 240 -4.12 -6.27 -5.76
N PHE A 241 -3.90 -7.57 -5.96
CA PHE A 241 -2.82 -8.08 -6.82
C PHE A 241 -3.29 -8.20 -8.27
N LYS A 242 -2.70 -7.38 -9.15
CA LYS A 242 -3.13 -7.23 -10.55
C LYS A 242 -3.08 -8.50 -11.38
N PRO A 243 -1.99 -9.31 -11.35
CA PRO A 243 -1.84 -10.42 -12.29
C PRO A 243 -2.95 -11.48 -12.20
N LEU A 244 -3.62 -11.57 -11.06
CA LEU A 244 -4.70 -12.52 -10.83
C LEU A 244 -6.09 -11.93 -11.14
N LEU A 245 -6.25 -10.62 -11.34
CA LEU A 245 -7.57 -10.01 -11.62
C LEU A 245 -8.24 -10.51 -12.91
N ALA A 246 -7.42 -10.94 -13.88
CA ALA A 246 -7.87 -11.50 -15.14
C ALA A 246 -8.34 -12.96 -15.01
N GLN A 247 -8.02 -13.64 -13.91
CA GLN A 247 -8.44 -15.02 -13.68
C GLN A 247 -9.91 -15.04 -13.22
N PRO A 248 -10.80 -15.75 -13.93
CA PRO A 248 -12.19 -15.86 -13.54
C PRO A 248 -12.32 -16.56 -12.18
N GLY A 249 -13.19 -16.03 -11.30
CA GLY A 249 -13.48 -16.64 -10.00
C GLY A 249 -12.50 -16.30 -8.89
N THR A 250 -11.41 -15.57 -9.16
CA THR A 250 -10.48 -15.14 -8.11
C THR A 250 -10.78 -13.73 -7.61
N GLU A 251 -10.58 -13.51 -6.32
CA GLU A 251 -10.67 -12.21 -5.64
C GLU A 251 -9.31 -11.86 -5.01
N PRO A 252 -8.31 -11.39 -5.79
CA PRO A 252 -6.93 -11.24 -5.33
C PRO A 252 -6.71 -10.02 -4.43
N ILE A 253 -7.57 -9.81 -3.45
CA ILE A 253 -7.45 -8.79 -2.42
C ILE A 253 -6.47 -9.33 -1.36
N ILE A 254 -5.25 -8.83 -1.37
CA ILE A 254 -4.14 -9.34 -0.55
C ILE A 254 -3.93 -8.56 0.74
N ASP A 255 -4.67 -7.46 0.95
CA ASP A 255 -4.65 -6.70 2.20
C ASP A 255 -5.97 -5.93 2.40
N LYS A 256 -6.41 -5.82 3.65
CA LYS A 256 -7.58 -5.03 4.07
C LYS A 256 -7.33 -4.45 5.46
N GLU A 257 -7.37 -3.13 5.56
CA GLU A 257 -7.15 -2.40 6.81
C GLU A 257 -8.27 -1.40 7.04
N LEU A 258 -8.82 -1.40 8.26
CA LEU A 258 -9.94 -0.56 8.64
C LEU A 258 -9.42 0.80 9.11
N GLY A 259 -9.84 1.87 8.44
CA GLY A 259 -9.51 3.24 8.82
C GLY A 259 -10.41 3.78 9.93
N GLY A 260 -9.93 4.78 10.66
CA GLY A 260 -10.70 5.41 11.74
C GLY A 260 -11.98 6.11 11.28
N LYS A 261 -12.01 6.65 10.05
CA LYS A 261 -13.19 7.23 9.37
C LYS A 261 -14.04 8.15 10.27
N ALA A 262 -13.42 8.97 11.11
CA ALA A 262 -14.08 9.68 12.22
C ALA A 262 -15.20 10.66 11.77
N PHE A 263 -15.06 11.24 10.59
CA PHE A 263 -16.03 12.17 10.02
C PHE A 263 -16.15 11.97 8.50
N ARG A 264 -17.23 12.52 7.93
CA ARG A 264 -17.52 12.49 6.49
C ARG A 264 -18.06 13.82 6.00
N MET A 265 -17.85 14.10 4.71
CA MET A 265 -18.46 15.25 4.05
C MET A 265 -19.77 14.84 3.37
N VAL A 266 -20.83 15.60 3.61
CA VAL A 266 -22.17 15.40 3.04
C VAL A 266 -22.71 16.69 2.43
N TYR A 267 -23.83 16.60 1.72
CA TYR A 267 -24.51 17.80 1.21
C TYR A 267 -25.01 18.69 2.34
N GLY A 268 -24.88 20.00 2.15
CA GLY A 268 -25.48 21.01 3.02
C GLY A 268 -26.90 21.34 2.57
N GLU A 269 -27.82 21.53 3.53
CA GLU A 269 -29.16 22.05 3.30
C GLU A 269 -29.29 23.45 3.94
N GLY A 270 -29.50 24.48 3.11
CA GLY A 270 -29.75 25.87 3.56
C GLY A 270 -28.50 26.67 3.98
N GLY A 271 -28.42 27.95 3.58
CA GLY A 271 -27.31 28.87 3.88
C GLY A 271 -26.30 29.05 2.73
N SER A 272 -25.13 29.66 3.02
CA SER A 272 -24.03 29.89 2.06
C SER A 272 -23.15 28.65 1.81
N HIS A 273 -23.22 27.63 2.67
CA HIS A 273 -22.36 26.44 2.63
C HIS A 273 -23.04 25.28 1.89
N ARG A 274 -22.42 24.81 0.80
CA ARG A 274 -22.95 23.77 -0.12
C ARG A 274 -22.71 22.34 0.36
N THR A 275 -21.72 22.16 1.22
CA THR A 275 -21.34 20.91 1.87
C THR A 275 -21.13 21.16 3.36
N ARG A 276 -21.18 20.09 4.16
CA ARG A 276 -20.88 20.15 5.60
C ARG A 276 -20.16 18.87 6.04
N ILE A 277 -19.32 19.00 7.06
CA ILE A 277 -18.70 17.86 7.74
C ILE A 277 -19.63 17.40 8.86
N VAL A 278 -19.83 16.09 8.95
CA VAL A 278 -20.58 15.44 10.03
C VAL A 278 -19.76 14.30 10.61
N GLU A 279 -19.96 14.01 11.90
CA GLU A 279 -19.34 12.83 12.51
C GLU A 279 -19.95 11.54 11.93
N THR A 280 -19.09 10.56 11.75
CA THR A 280 -19.45 9.22 11.32
C THR A 280 -20.02 8.45 12.53
N THR A 281 -21.05 7.64 12.31
CA THR A 281 -21.61 6.77 13.36
C THR A 281 -20.63 5.67 13.77
N GLU A 282 -20.80 5.08 14.96
CA GLU A 282 -19.91 4.00 15.41
C GLU A 282 -19.96 2.79 14.47
N GLN A 283 -21.15 2.44 13.96
CA GLN A 283 -21.32 1.35 13.00
C GLN A 283 -20.53 1.60 11.71
N GLU A 284 -20.57 2.82 11.18
CA GLU A 284 -19.82 3.21 9.98
C GLU A 284 -18.30 3.21 10.23
N ARG A 285 -17.82 3.63 11.41
CA ARG A 285 -16.38 3.57 11.75
C ARG A 285 -15.89 2.12 11.80
N GLN A 286 -16.71 1.23 12.34
CA GLN A 286 -16.40 -0.21 12.52
C GLN A 286 -16.64 -1.06 11.26
N SER A 287 -17.10 -0.48 10.16
CA SER A 287 -17.40 -1.20 8.91
C SER A 287 -16.49 -0.75 7.77
N PHE A 288 -16.18 -1.67 6.86
CA PHE A 288 -15.52 -1.32 5.60
C PHE A 288 -16.48 -0.56 4.68
N VAL A 289 -15.97 0.46 4.00
CA VAL A 289 -16.74 1.27 3.04
C VAL A 289 -17.12 0.47 1.79
N LEU A 290 -16.21 -0.40 1.35
CA LEU A 290 -16.37 -1.22 0.14
C LEU A 290 -16.51 -2.70 0.49
N ASP A 291 -17.37 -3.39 -0.26
CA ASP A 291 -17.38 -4.85 -0.29
C ASP A 291 -16.32 -5.40 -1.27
N ASN A 292 -16.07 -6.72 -1.24
CA ASN A 292 -15.05 -7.31 -2.10
C ASN A 292 -15.34 -7.14 -3.60
N SER A 293 -16.62 -7.11 -4.00
CA SER A 293 -17.01 -6.97 -5.40
C SER A 293 -16.71 -5.56 -5.92
N ASP A 294 -16.95 -4.54 -5.09
CA ASP A 294 -16.57 -3.16 -5.38
C ASP A 294 -15.04 -3.03 -5.52
N ILE A 295 -14.29 -3.60 -4.56
CA ILE A 295 -12.81 -3.56 -4.54
C ILE A 295 -12.25 -4.17 -5.82
N VAL A 296 -12.72 -5.36 -6.21
CA VAL A 296 -12.28 -6.04 -7.44
C VAL A 296 -12.69 -5.25 -8.68
N GLN A 297 -13.88 -4.65 -8.71
CA GLN A 297 -14.34 -3.87 -9.85
C GLN A 297 -13.52 -2.59 -10.04
N LEU A 298 -13.24 -1.85 -8.96
CA LEU A 298 -12.34 -0.69 -8.99
C LEU A 298 -10.93 -1.09 -9.45
N ALA A 299 -10.42 -2.22 -8.96
CA ALA A 299 -9.12 -2.73 -9.37
C ALA A 299 -9.07 -3.09 -10.87
N ARG A 300 -10.13 -3.71 -11.41
CA ARG A 300 -10.26 -3.96 -12.87
C ARG A 300 -10.27 -2.67 -13.68
N TRP A 301 -10.95 -1.62 -13.19
CA TRP A 301 -10.90 -0.31 -13.83
C TRP A 301 -9.51 0.33 -13.75
N ALA A 302 -8.81 0.20 -12.62
CA ALA A 302 -7.44 0.68 -12.48
C ALA A 302 -6.50 0.05 -13.52
N VAL A 303 -6.57 -1.28 -13.72
CA VAL A 303 -5.80 -1.97 -14.80
C VAL A 303 -6.22 -1.46 -16.17
N ALA A 304 -7.52 -1.35 -16.45
CA ALA A 304 -8.00 -0.90 -17.76
C ALA A 304 -7.56 0.53 -18.11
N ILE A 305 -7.48 1.41 -17.11
CA ILE A 305 -7.00 2.80 -17.23
C ILE A 305 -5.48 2.82 -17.39
N GLU A 306 -4.73 2.10 -16.56
CA GLU A 306 -3.27 1.98 -16.69
C GLU A 306 -2.85 1.42 -18.05
N ASP A 307 -3.50 0.36 -18.54
CA ASP A 307 -3.28 -0.22 -19.85
C ASP A 307 -3.59 0.77 -20.99
N HIS A 308 -4.49 1.72 -20.78
CA HIS A 308 -4.80 2.74 -21.78
C HIS A 308 -3.71 3.81 -21.85
N TYR A 309 -3.27 4.29 -20.69
CA TYR A 309 -2.27 5.37 -20.59
C TYR A 309 -0.81 4.87 -20.63
N GLN A 310 -0.61 3.55 -20.56
CA GLN A 310 0.69 2.85 -20.59
C GLN A 310 1.65 3.35 -19.51
N ARG A 311 1.12 3.69 -18.34
CA ARG A 311 1.87 4.21 -17.19
C ARG A 311 1.06 4.08 -15.90
N PRO A 312 1.70 4.07 -14.71
CA PRO A 312 0.99 4.10 -13.44
C PRO A 312 0.07 5.32 -13.31
N MET A 313 -1.09 5.13 -12.69
CA MET A 313 -2.17 6.12 -12.61
C MET A 313 -2.61 6.35 -11.16
N ASP A 314 -2.94 7.62 -10.86
CA ASP A 314 -3.65 8.10 -9.68
C ASP A 314 -5.09 8.42 -10.08
N MET A 315 -6.06 7.80 -9.42
CA MET A 315 -7.48 7.85 -9.79
C MET A 315 -8.35 8.17 -8.58
N GLU A 316 -9.35 9.03 -8.78
CA GLU A 316 -10.39 9.31 -7.80
C GLU A 316 -11.67 8.58 -8.20
N TRP A 317 -12.35 7.98 -7.22
CA TRP A 317 -13.58 7.22 -7.45
C TRP A 317 -14.67 7.58 -6.44
N ALA A 318 -15.92 7.36 -6.82
CA ALA A 318 -17.10 7.57 -5.99
C ALA A 318 -18.12 6.45 -6.19
N LYS A 319 -18.73 5.97 -5.09
CA LYS A 319 -19.88 5.06 -5.13
C LYS A 319 -21.16 5.83 -4.91
N ASP A 320 -22.10 5.70 -5.83
CA ASP A 320 -23.40 6.36 -5.74
C ASP A 320 -24.29 5.64 -4.72
N GLY A 321 -24.71 6.31 -3.64
CA GLY A 321 -25.52 5.69 -2.61
C GLY A 321 -27.00 5.46 -2.98
N GLU A 322 -27.48 6.02 -4.11
CA GLU A 322 -28.86 5.78 -4.58
C GLU A 322 -28.94 4.58 -5.51
N THR A 323 -27.94 4.44 -6.40
CA THR A 323 -27.90 3.38 -7.42
C THR A 323 -26.98 2.21 -7.06
N GLY A 324 -26.04 2.41 -6.14
CA GLY A 324 -24.99 1.44 -5.81
C GLY A 324 -23.85 1.36 -6.83
N GLU A 325 -23.87 2.19 -7.88
CA GLU A 325 -22.89 2.13 -8.97
C GLU A 325 -21.59 2.87 -8.62
N LEU A 326 -20.48 2.35 -9.14
CA LEU A 326 -19.16 2.98 -9.04
C LEU A 326 -18.93 3.95 -10.21
N TYR A 327 -18.12 4.98 -9.96
CA TYR A 327 -17.71 5.97 -10.95
C TYR A 327 -16.27 6.39 -10.74
N ILE A 328 -15.53 6.61 -11.83
CA ILE A 328 -14.24 7.30 -11.84
C ILE A 328 -14.53 8.80 -12.04
N VAL A 329 -14.11 9.61 -11.08
CA VAL A 329 -14.37 11.06 -11.08
C VAL A 329 -13.15 11.88 -11.51
N GLN A 330 -11.95 11.29 -11.50
CA GLN A 330 -10.72 11.88 -12.01
C GLN A 330 -9.66 10.79 -12.25
N ALA A 331 -8.75 11.00 -13.20
CA ALA A 331 -7.55 10.17 -13.35
C ALA A 331 -6.39 11.01 -13.90
N ARG A 332 -5.18 10.75 -13.41
CA ARG A 332 -3.95 11.38 -13.87
C ARG A 332 -2.76 10.42 -13.72
N PRO A 333 -1.64 10.65 -14.44
CA PRO A 333 -0.43 9.86 -14.23
C PRO A 333 0.08 9.96 -12.78
N GLU A 334 0.55 8.85 -12.22
CA GLU A 334 1.36 8.86 -10.99
C GLU A 334 2.78 9.29 -11.36
N THR A 335 3.37 10.21 -10.58
CA THR A 335 4.60 10.92 -10.96
C THR A 335 5.81 10.60 -10.09
N VAL A 336 5.64 10.06 -8.88
CA VAL A 336 6.76 9.80 -7.96
C VAL A 336 7.49 8.53 -8.37
N GLN A 337 6.79 7.39 -8.42
CA GLN A 337 7.42 6.11 -8.72
C GLN A 337 7.71 5.98 -10.21
N ALA A 338 6.94 6.64 -11.07
CA ALA A 338 7.20 6.70 -12.51
C ALA A 338 8.55 7.36 -12.86
N GLN A 339 9.08 8.24 -12.02
CA GLN A 339 10.37 8.92 -12.22
C GLN A 339 11.55 8.21 -11.52
N ALA A 340 11.28 7.26 -10.62
CA ALA A 340 12.30 6.55 -9.88
C ALA A 340 13.08 5.56 -10.79
N SER A 341 14.42 5.53 -10.65
CA SER A 341 15.27 4.58 -11.37
C SER A 341 14.87 3.14 -11.01
N THR A 342 14.64 2.31 -12.03
CA THR A 342 14.31 0.89 -11.85
C THR A 342 15.52 0.04 -11.46
N SER A 343 16.75 0.53 -11.67
CA SER A 343 17.99 -0.27 -11.50
C SER A 343 18.62 -0.15 -10.11
N THR A 344 18.30 0.91 -9.35
CA THR A 344 18.92 1.19 -8.05
C THR A 344 17.88 1.60 -7.01
N PHE A 345 17.97 1.05 -5.81
CA PHE A 345 17.13 1.48 -4.68
C PHE A 345 17.94 1.60 -3.39
N ARG A 346 17.47 2.44 -2.46
CA ARG A 346 18.07 2.62 -1.13
C ARG A 346 17.38 1.77 -0.10
N HIS A 347 18.17 1.05 0.68
CA HIS A 347 17.73 0.29 1.83
C HIS A 347 18.18 0.96 3.12
N TYR A 348 17.25 1.20 4.04
CA TYR A 348 17.48 1.82 5.35
C TYR A 348 17.34 0.76 6.44
N ARG A 349 18.23 0.79 7.44
CA ARG A 349 18.18 -0.16 8.57
C ARG A 349 18.60 0.52 9.87
N LEU A 350 17.77 0.43 10.90
CA LEU A 350 18.14 0.78 12.28
C LEU A 350 19.19 -0.21 12.80
N LYS A 351 20.25 0.33 13.42
CA LYS A 351 21.31 -0.46 14.06
C LYS A 351 21.04 -0.71 15.54
N GLU A 352 20.16 0.11 16.12
CA GLU A 352 19.86 0.13 17.54
C GLU A 352 18.39 -0.20 17.78
N LYS A 353 18.08 -0.72 18.96
CA LYS A 353 16.71 -0.88 19.44
C LYS A 353 16.36 0.34 20.30
N GLY A 354 15.22 0.96 20.01
CA GLY A 354 14.63 2.00 20.84
C GLY A 354 13.20 1.63 21.24
N ASP A 355 12.70 2.25 22.29
CA ASP A 355 11.30 2.11 22.69
C ASP A 355 10.41 2.97 21.76
N PRO A 356 9.38 2.39 21.14
CA PRO A 356 8.48 3.13 20.27
C PRO A 356 7.65 4.12 21.10
N LEU A 357 7.69 5.39 20.72
CA LEU A 357 6.88 6.46 21.29
C LEU A 357 5.48 6.47 20.68
N LEU A 358 5.41 6.43 19.36
CA LEU A 358 4.18 6.46 18.57
C LEU A 358 4.33 5.68 17.27
N THR A 359 3.19 5.31 16.68
CA THR A 359 3.14 4.66 15.36
C THR A 359 2.09 5.33 14.48
N GLY A 360 2.23 5.17 13.18
CA GLY A 360 1.27 5.63 12.17
C GLY A 360 1.52 4.91 10.84
N ALA A 361 0.85 5.34 9.78
CA ALA A 361 1.10 4.83 8.44
C ALA A 361 2.45 5.37 7.92
N ALA A 362 3.32 4.47 7.46
CA ALA A 362 4.60 4.83 6.85
C ALA A 362 4.39 5.40 5.44
N VAL A 363 5.17 6.41 5.10
CA VAL A 363 5.25 6.99 3.75
C VAL A 363 6.70 6.87 3.27
N GLY A 364 6.91 6.04 2.25
CA GLY A 364 8.23 5.63 1.79
C GLY A 364 8.92 4.63 2.74
N THR A 365 10.24 4.44 2.57
CA THR A 365 11.02 3.43 3.31
C THR A 365 12.21 4.00 4.08
N ALA A 366 12.31 5.32 4.18
CA ALA A 366 13.47 6.00 4.74
C ALA A 366 13.39 6.14 6.27
N ILE A 367 14.56 6.36 6.88
CA ILE A 367 14.71 6.70 8.30
C ILE A 367 15.26 8.12 8.36
N ALA A 368 14.71 8.93 9.26
CA ALA A 368 15.24 10.26 9.57
C ALA A 368 15.33 10.45 11.08
N ALA A 369 16.34 11.19 11.53
CA ALA A 369 16.52 11.54 12.92
C ALA A 369 16.79 13.04 13.03
N GLY A 370 16.22 13.69 14.04
CA GLY A 370 16.36 15.12 14.24
C GLY A 370 15.54 15.64 15.40
N LYS A 371 15.57 16.96 15.60
CA LYS A 371 14.76 17.62 16.64
C LYS A 371 13.34 17.82 16.13
N ALA A 372 12.36 17.47 16.96
CA ALA A 372 10.95 17.76 16.71
C ALA A 372 10.69 19.27 16.70
N CYS A 373 9.98 19.72 15.67
CA CYS A 373 9.45 21.07 15.56
C CYS A 373 7.94 20.97 15.34
N VAL A 374 7.19 21.29 16.39
CA VAL A 374 5.74 21.21 16.47
C VAL A 374 5.15 22.51 15.96
N ILE A 375 4.49 22.44 14.81
CA ILE A 375 3.82 23.59 14.20
C ILE A 375 2.35 23.19 14.04
N ARG A 376 1.46 23.89 14.72
CA ARG A 376 0.02 23.57 14.71
C ARG A 376 -0.73 24.23 13.55
N THR A 377 -0.25 25.39 13.10
CA THR A 377 -0.93 26.17 12.07
C THR A 377 0.06 26.69 11.03
N ALA A 378 -0.41 26.86 9.79
CA ALA A 378 0.41 27.40 8.70
C ALA A 378 0.93 28.81 9.01
N ALA A 379 0.28 29.57 9.90
CA ALA A 379 0.74 30.90 10.31
C ALA A 379 2.08 30.87 11.06
N ASP A 380 2.42 29.75 11.69
CA ASP A 380 3.63 29.58 12.50
C ASP A 380 4.79 28.96 11.71
N ILE A 381 4.62 28.74 10.40
CA ILE A 381 5.63 28.17 9.50
C ILE A 381 6.98 28.90 9.56
N ALA A 382 6.98 30.22 9.78
CA ALA A 382 8.19 31.01 9.89
C ALA A 382 9.10 30.58 11.07
N GLN A 383 8.55 29.87 12.05
CA GLN A 383 9.27 29.36 13.22
C GLN A 383 9.97 28.02 12.94
N PHE A 384 9.73 27.40 11.78
CA PHE A 384 10.33 26.12 11.43
C PHE A 384 11.85 26.20 11.26
N ARG A 385 12.55 25.18 11.76
CA ARG A 385 14.00 25.06 11.72
C ARG A 385 14.44 24.01 10.72
N ASP A 386 15.37 24.38 9.84
CA ASP A 386 15.84 23.51 8.77
C ASP A 386 16.46 22.23 9.32
N GLY A 387 16.11 21.09 8.72
CA GLY A 387 16.59 19.77 9.15
C GLY A 387 15.90 19.22 10.40
N SER A 388 14.90 19.90 10.96
CA SER A 388 14.04 19.35 12.01
C SER A 388 13.01 18.36 11.47
N ILE A 389 12.44 17.54 12.36
CA ILE A 389 11.27 16.71 12.07
C ILE A 389 10.02 17.56 12.31
N LEU A 390 9.22 17.78 11.26
CA LEU A 390 7.97 18.54 11.33
C LEU A 390 6.89 17.70 12.01
N ILE A 391 6.28 18.21 13.09
CA ILE A 391 5.13 17.58 13.75
C ILE A 391 3.92 18.52 13.59
N THR A 392 2.83 18.04 13.02
CA THR A 392 1.61 18.84 12.84
C THR A 392 0.33 17.99 12.87
N GLU A 393 -0.84 18.62 12.87
CA GLU A 393 -2.12 17.89 12.87
C GLU A 393 -2.46 17.38 11.46
N THR A 394 -2.40 18.28 10.47
CA THR A 394 -2.61 18.03 9.05
C THR A 394 -1.68 18.93 8.24
N THR A 395 -1.41 18.56 7.01
CA THR A 395 -0.74 19.45 6.05
C THR A 395 -1.68 19.76 4.91
N ASP A 396 -1.63 21.01 4.47
CA ASP A 396 -2.25 21.49 3.25
C ASP A 396 -1.15 22.06 2.32
N PRO A 397 -1.49 22.49 1.11
CA PRO A 397 -0.62 23.24 0.20
C PRO A 397 0.38 24.25 0.79
N ASP A 398 0.01 24.97 1.85
CA ASP A 398 0.83 26.06 2.41
C ASP A 398 2.04 25.52 3.18
N TRP A 399 2.04 24.23 3.52
CA TRP A 399 3.12 23.56 4.25
C TRP A 399 4.28 23.12 3.34
N VAL A 400 4.07 23.07 2.02
CA VAL A 400 5.06 22.54 1.05
C VAL A 400 6.45 23.22 1.17
N PRO A 401 6.58 24.55 1.35
CA PRO A 401 7.88 25.19 1.55
C PRO A 401 8.62 24.68 2.79
N VAL A 402 7.90 24.36 3.87
CA VAL A 402 8.47 23.80 5.10
C VAL A 402 8.81 22.33 4.95
N MET A 403 7.92 21.55 4.30
CA MET A 403 8.17 20.13 4.04
C MET A 403 9.48 19.91 3.28
N LYS A 404 9.82 20.79 2.33
CA LYS A 404 11.12 20.77 1.63
C LYS A 404 12.34 20.97 2.52
N ARG A 405 12.17 21.67 3.63
CA ARG A 405 13.24 21.99 4.59
C ARG A 405 13.31 20.97 5.73
N ALA A 406 12.31 20.11 5.87
CA ALA A 406 12.22 19.13 6.94
C ALA A 406 13.07 17.89 6.66
N ALA A 407 13.65 17.31 7.71
CA ALA A 407 14.32 16.01 7.62
C ALA A 407 13.32 14.84 7.61
N GLY A 408 12.11 15.08 8.15
CA GLY A 408 11.02 14.11 8.24
C GLY A 408 9.73 14.78 8.67
N ILE A 409 8.58 14.13 8.44
CA ILE A 409 7.26 14.72 8.67
C ILE A 409 6.40 13.74 9.49
N VAL A 410 5.65 14.25 10.46
CA VAL A 410 4.69 13.48 11.27
C VAL A 410 3.36 14.23 11.33
N THR A 411 2.26 13.54 11.03
CA THR A 411 0.91 14.11 11.12
C THR A 411 -0.03 13.29 12.00
N ASN A 412 -0.90 13.96 12.76
CA ASN A 412 -1.96 13.30 13.53
C ASN A 412 -2.98 12.60 12.61
N HIS A 413 -3.32 13.23 11.48
CA HIS A 413 -4.33 12.73 10.55
C HIS A 413 -3.76 12.42 9.16
N GLY A 414 -4.54 11.67 8.38
CA GLY A 414 -4.22 11.26 7.01
C GLY A 414 -3.83 9.78 6.89
N GLY A 415 -4.08 9.21 5.72
CA GLY A 415 -3.57 7.89 5.33
C GLY A 415 -2.40 8.01 4.35
N THR A 416 -1.91 6.88 3.84
CA THR A 416 -0.85 6.83 2.81
C THR A 416 -1.23 7.58 1.52
N THR A 417 -2.51 7.90 1.32
CA THR A 417 -2.99 8.62 0.13
C THR A 417 -3.31 10.09 0.41
N SER A 418 -2.97 10.59 1.61
CA SER A 418 -3.15 11.99 2.01
C SER A 418 -2.24 12.96 1.27
N HIS A 419 -2.59 14.26 1.29
CA HIS A 419 -1.71 15.33 0.82
C HIS A 419 -0.31 15.27 1.46
N ALA A 420 -0.25 15.06 2.78
CA ALA A 420 1.02 14.91 3.50
C ALA A 420 1.87 13.79 2.89
N ALA A 421 1.26 12.62 2.65
CA ALA A 421 1.95 11.48 2.09
C ALA A 421 2.39 11.70 0.64
N ILE A 422 1.51 12.22 -0.23
CA ILE A 422 1.81 12.49 -1.64
C ILE A 422 2.98 13.46 -1.78
N VAL A 423 2.91 14.61 -1.09
CA VAL A 423 3.98 15.62 -1.17
C VAL A 423 5.28 15.11 -0.56
N SER A 424 5.22 14.39 0.57
CA SER A 424 6.43 13.83 1.19
C SER A 424 7.16 12.88 0.24
N ARG A 425 6.41 12.06 -0.53
CA ARG A 425 6.96 11.21 -1.58
C ARG A 425 7.62 11.99 -2.71
N GLU A 426 6.94 12.99 -3.25
CA GLU A 426 7.49 13.86 -4.31
C GLU A 426 8.80 14.53 -3.87
N LEU A 427 8.91 14.88 -2.59
CA LEU A 427 10.09 15.53 -2.02
C LEU A 427 11.18 14.54 -1.56
N GLY A 428 10.89 13.24 -1.51
CA GLY A 428 11.79 12.23 -0.96
C GLY A 428 12.03 12.35 0.55
N VAL A 429 11.09 12.95 1.28
CA VAL A 429 11.17 13.16 2.74
C VAL A 429 10.37 12.05 3.44
N PRO A 430 10.94 11.30 4.40
CA PRO A 430 10.19 10.28 5.14
C PRO A 430 9.05 10.90 5.94
N ALA A 431 7.87 10.25 5.93
CA ALA A 431 6.75 10.72 6.71
C ALA A 431 5.99 9.59 7.42
N ILE A 432 5.45 9.89 8.59
CA ILE A 432 4.54 9.02 9.34
C ILE A 432 3.22 9.78 9.53
N VAL A 433 2.16 9.29 8.91
CA VAL A 433 0.85 9.98 8.89
C VAL A 433 -0.19 9.20 9.69
N GLY A 434 -1.19 9.89 10.22
CA GLY A 434 -2.29 9.24 10.94
C GLY A 434 -1.92 8.72 12.32
N THR A 435 -0.98 9.37 13.03
CA THR A 435 -0.56 8.96 14.38
C THR A 435 -1.63 9.17 15.46
N GLY A 436 -2.69 9.90 15.14
CA GLY A 436 -3.77 10.27 16.06
C GLY A 436 -3.44 11.48 16.92
N ASN A 437 -2.31 11.46 17.65
CA ASN A 437 -2.00 12.44 18.71
C ASN A 437 -0.50 12.76 18.87
N ALA A 438 0.27 12.78 17.79
CA ALA A 438 1.68 13.17 17.81
C ALA A 438 1.91 14.60 18.34
N THR A 439 1.05 15.57 18.00
CA THR A 439 1.21 16.97 18.47
C THR A 439 1.05 17.14 19.97
N GLU A 440 0.45 16.17 20.64
CA GLU A 440 0.18 16.16 22.08
C GLU A 440 1.26 15.41 22.86
N ILE A 441 1.81 14.35 22.25
CA ILE A 441 2.80 13.47 22.90
C ILE A 441 4.24 13.97 22.66
N ILE A 442 4.55 14.45 21.46
CA ILE A 442 5.90 14.85 21.09
C ILE A 442 6.14 16.29 21.52
N ALA A 443 7.11 16.50 22.40
CA ALA A 443 7.49 17.83 22.86
C ALA A 443 8.35 18.58 21.83
N GLU A 444 8.14 19.89 21.70
CA GLU A 444 9.02 20.79 20.96
C GLU A 444 10.48 20.59 21.37
N ASN A 445 11.41 20.61 20.41
CA ASN A 445 12.85 20.37 20.63
C ASN A 445 13.28 18.97 21.07
N SER A 446 12.36 18.02 21.28
CA SER A 446 12.75 16.65 21.62
C SER A 446 13.50 15.99 20.48
N GLU A 447 14.47 15.15 20.82
CA GLU A 447 15.22 14.37 19.84
C GLU A 447 14.45 13.10 19.52
N ILE A 448 14.15 12.89 18.24
CA ILE A 448 13.35 11.75 17.79
C ILE A 448 13.95 11.13 16.53
N THR A 449 13.65 9.84 16.35
CA THR A 449 13.90 9.11 15.10
C THR A 449 12.58 8.63 14.55
N ILE A 450 12.34 8.85 13.26
CA ILE A 450 11.21 8.27 12.53
C ILE A 450 11.75 7.18 11.60
N SER A 451 11.15 5.98 11.67
CA SER A 451 11.47 4.85 10.82
C SER A 451 10.26 4.46 9.99
N CYS A 452 10.42 4.50 8.67
CA CYS A 452 9.48 3.92 7.70
C CYS A 452 10.05 2.63 7.08
N ALA A 453 11.15 2.10 7.63
CA ALA A 453 11.86 0.97 7.03
C ALA A 453 11.16 -0.39 7.25
N ASP A 454 10.20 -0.45 8.18
CA ASP A 454 9.57 -1.70 8.64
C ASP A 454 8.29 -2.09 7.86
N GLY A 455 8.01 -1.41 6.74
CA GLY A 455 6.88 -1.69 5.86
C GLY A 455 5.79 -0.63 5.93
N ASP A 456 4.53 -1.05 5.99
CA ASP A 456 3.35 -0.17 6.02
C ASP A 456 3.19 0.64 7.33
N VAL A 457 3.86 0.25 8.42
CA VAL A 457 3.79 0.91 9.74
C VAL A 457 5.05 1.71 9.99
N GLY A 458 4.89 3.01 10.20
CA GLY A 458 5.94 3.92 10.62
C GLY A 458 6.04 3.99 12.13
N THR A 459 7.27 3.96 12.66
CA THR A 459 7.54 4.03 14.11
C THR A 459 8.34 5.29 14.46
N ILE A 460 7.92 5.97 15.52
CA ILE A 460 8.60 7.13 16.09
C ILE A 460 9.27 6.70 17.40
N TYR A 461 10.55 7.00 17.57
CA TYR A 461 11.33 6.69 18.77
C TYR A 461 11.70 7.96 19.53
N ALA A 462 11.76 7.89 20.85
CA ALA A 462 12.03 9.01 21.75
C ALA A 462 13.53 9.40 21.86
N SER A 463 14.37 8.96 20.92
CA SER A 463 15.80 9.26 20.86
C SER A 463 16.31 9.28 19.42
N ILE A 464 17.49 9.87 19.20
CA ILE A 464 18.26 9.66 17.98
C ILE A 464 18.81 8.23 18.00
N LEU A 465 18.45 7.43 17.01
CA LEU A 465 18.95 6.07 16.82
C LEU A 465 19.86 6.01 15.60
N ASP A 466 20.95 5.27 15.72
CA ASP A 466 21.86 5.04 14.61
C ASP A 466 21.21 4.17 13.52
N PHE A 467 21.37 4.57 12.26
CA PHE A 467 20.92 3.80 11.10
C PHE A 467 21.99 3.72 10.00
N SER A 468 21.79 2.79 9.07
CA SER A 468 22.59 2.63 7.86
C SER A 468 21.72 2.80 6.62
N VAL A 469 22.33 3.32 5.55
CA VAL A 469 21.74 3.42 4.22
C VAL A 469 22.66 2.67 3.26
N THR A 470 22.08 1.76 2.47
CA THR A 470 22.80 1.00 1.45
C THR A 470 22.12 1.18 0.11
N ASP A 471 22.85 1.65 -0.91
CA ASP A 471 22.38 1.65 -2.29
C ASP A 471 22.56 0.24 -2.88
N VAL A 472 21.49 -0.33 -3.41
CA VAL A 472 21.49 -1.65 -4.07
C VAL A 472 21.34 -1.43 -5.58
N ASP A 473 22.36 -1.80 -6.34
CA ASP A 473 22.34 -1.81 -7.80
C ASP A 473 22.03 -3.22 -8.34
N ILE A 474 20.83 -3.36 -8.87
CA ILE A 474 20.29 -4.63 -9.40
C ILE A 474 20.92 -4.96 -10.76
N GLY A 475 21.23 -3.94 -11.58
CA GLY A 475 21.77 -4.15 -12.93
C GLY A 475 23.15 -4.80 -12.93
N SER A 476 23.86 -4.73 -11.80
CA SER A 476 25.18 -5.33 -11.60
C SER A 476 25.17 -6.77 -11.07
N LEU A 477 23.99 -7.33 -10.77
CA LEU A 477 23.90 -8.65 -10.14
C LEU A 477 24.13 -9.78 -11.17
N PRO A 478 25.00 -10.77 -10.85
CA PRO A 478 25.26 -11.89 -11.75
C PRO A 478 24.07 -12.85 -11.81
N ALA A 479 23.95 -13.58 -12.92
CA ALA A 479 23.05 -14.72 -13.03
C ALA A 479 23.66 -15.95 -12.34
N THR A 480 22.81 -16.79 -11.75
CA THR A 480 23.18 -18.06 -11.12
C THR A 480 22.40 -19.22 -11.74
N ARG A 481 22.97 -20.43 -11.69
CA ARG A 481 22.32 -21.68 -12.06
C ARG A 481 21.44 -22.20 -10.91
N THR A 482 21.93 -22.13 -9.68
CA THR A 482 21.14 -22.44 -8.48
C THR A 482 20.12 -21.34 -8.23
N ASP A 483 18.88 -21.74 -7.91
CA ASP A 483 17.80 -20.81 -7.65
C ASP A 483 18.02 -20.08 -6.33
N ILE A 484 18.31 -18.78 -6.39
CA ILE A 484 18.40 -17.94 -5.19
C ILE A 484 17.03 -17.35 -4.89
N MET A 485 16.48 -17.74 -3.75
CA MET A 485 15.15 -17.33 -3.27
C MET A 485 15.29 -16.41 -2.05
N VAL A 486 14.18 -15.83 -1.61
CA VAL A 486 14.16 -14.99 -0.40
C VAL A 486 13.34 -15.61 0.73
N ASN A 487 13.78 -15.36 1.97
CA ASN A 487 13.04 -15.59 3.19
C ASN A 487 12.27 -14.31 3.52
N ILE A 488 10.94 -14.37 3.54
CA ILE A 488 10.10 -13.23 3.92
C ILE A 488 9.14 -13.68 5.00
N ALA A 489 9.15 -12.98 6.14
CA ALA A 489 8.25 -13.25 7.26
C ALA A 489 7.22 -12.13 7.46
N ASN A 490 7.60 -10.87 7.22
CA ASN A 490 6.73 -9.72 7.45
C ASN A 490 5.97 -9.32 6.16
N PRO A 491 4.63 -9.47 6.11
CA PRO A 491 3.84 -9.05 4.95
C PRO A 491 3.95 -7.55 4.66
N ALA A 492 4.10 -6.71 5.69
CA ALA A 492 4.19 -5.26 5.54
C ALA A 492 5.45 -4.81 4.77
N ALA A 493 6.53 -5.58 4.86
CA ALA A 493 7.79 -5.32 4.15
C ALA A 493 7.95 -6.18 2.88
N ALA A 494 6.94 -6.96 2.49
CA ALA A 494 7.04 -7.93 1.40
C ALA A 494 7.39 -7.26 0.06
N PHE A 495 6.83 -6.09 -0.21
CA PHE A 495 7.06 -5.39 -1.47
C PHE A 495 8.41 -4.68 -1.51
N GLN A 496 9.03 -4.32 -0.38
CA GLN A 496 10.29 -3.55 -0.38
C GLN A 496 11.39 -4.16 -1.26
N TRP A 497 11.39 -5.49 -1.35
CA TRP A 497 12.41 -6.27 -2.03
C TRP A 497 12.01 -6.77 -3.41
N TRP A 498 10.84 -6.37 -3.93
CA TRP A 498 10.27 -6.89 -5.18
C TRP A 498 11.22 -6.82 -6.39
N ARG A 499 12.15 -5.85 -6.37
CA ARG A 499 13.13 -5.63 -7.44
C ARG A 499 14.32 -6.61 -7.44
N LEU A 500 14.51 -7.39 -6.37
CA LEU A 500 15.57 -8.40 -6.34
C LEU A 500 15.30 -9.45 -7.42
N PRO A 501 16.32 -9.97 -8.11
CA PRO A 501 16.14 -11.02 -9.13
C PRO A 501 15.95 -12.40 -8.48
N ALA A 502 15.16 -12.50 -7.41
CA ALA A 502 14.93 -13.74 -6.69
C ALA A 502 14.01 -14.68 -7.47
N ARG A 503 14.30 -15.99 -7.39
CA ARG A 503 13.53 -17.06 -8.03
C ARG A 503 12.37 -17.55 -7.17
N GLY A 504 11.74 -16.63 -6.42
CA GLY A 504 10.61 -16.92 -5.54
C GLY A 504 10.91 -16.69 -4.06
N VAL A 505 9.96 -17.13 -3.23
CA VAL A 505 10.07 -17.10 -1.76
C VAL A 505 10.34 -18.52 -1.28
N GLY A 506 11.52 -18.78 -0.73
CA GLY A 506 11.92 -20.13 -0.32
C GLY A 506 11.53 -20.46 1.12
N LEU A 507 11.16 -19.44 1.90
CA LEU A 507 10.55 -19.60 3.22
C LEU A 507 9.67 -18.40 3.56
N ALA A 508 8.35 -18.62 3.51
CA ALA A 508 7.34 -17.75 4.09
C ALA A 508 6.89 -18.33 5.44
N ARG A 509 7.08 -17.55 6.50
CA ARG A 509 6.75 -17.95 7.89
C ARG A 509 5.41 -17.36 8.30
N MET A 510 4.44 -18.20 8.61
CA MET A 510 3.12 -17.72 9.06
C MET A 510 3.10 -17.27 10.53
N GLU A 511 4.08 -17.66 11.33
CA GLU A 511 4.17 -17.31 12.75
C GLU A 511 4.21 -15.79 12.98
N PHE A 512 4.86 -15.05 12.07
CA PHE A 512 4.85 -13.60 12.15
C PHE A 512 3.45 -13.03 11.94
N ILE A 513 2.68 -13.57 10.98
CA ILE A 513 1.29 -13.16 10.74
C ILE A 513 0.45 -13.44 11.99
N ILE A 514 0.62 -14.62 12.58
CA ILE A 514 -0.09 -15.02 13.78
C ILE A 514 0.26 -14.10 14.96
N ASN A 515 1.54 -13.82 15.22
CA ASN A 515 1.96 -12.96 16.34
C ASN A 515 1.64 -11.48 16.15
N ALA A 516 1.82 -10.95 14.94
CA ALA A 516 1.73 -9.50 14.69
C ALA A 516 0.30 -9.05 14.37
N HIS A 517 -0.46 -9.86 13.63
CA HIS A 517 -1.76 -9.46 13.10
C HIS A 517 -2.92 -10.20 13.77
N ILE A 518 -2.80 -11.51 14.01
CA ILE A 518 -3.89 -12.31 14.58
C ILE A 518 -3.92 -12.22 16.11
N LYS A 519 -2.77 -12.38 16.77
CA LYS A 519 -2.52 -12.30 18.23
C LYS A 519 -3.30 -13.29 19.12
N VAL A 520 -4.26 -14.03 18.56
CA VAL A 520 -5.13 -14.96 19.29
C VAL A 520 -4.73 -16.41 19.02
N HIS A 521 -4.77 -17.25 20.04
CA HIS A 521 -4.57 -18.69 19.90
C HIS A 521 -5.71 -19.31 19.05
N PRO A 522 -5.42 -20.14 18.02
CA PRO A 522 -6.47 -20.69 17.14
C PRO A 522 -7.58 -21.44 17.89
N MET A 523 -7.20 -22.27 18.88
CA MET A 523 -8.18 -22.99 19.70
C MET A 523 -9.03 -22.08 20.58
N ALA A 524 -8.57 -20.86 20.91
CA ALA A 524 -9.38 -19.88 21.65
C ALA A 524 -10.48 -19.26 20.77
N LEU A 525 -10.28 -19.23 19.45
CA LEU A 525 -11.32 -18.82 18.49
C LEU A 525 -12.36 -19.92 18.28
N VAL A 526 -11.91 -21.18 18.24
CA VAL A 526 -12.80 -22.36 18.09
C VAL A 526 -13.60 -22.63 19.37
N HIS A 527 -12.95 -22.52 20.53
CA HIS A 527 -13.54 -22.81 21.85
C HIS A 527 -13.48 -21.60 22.78
N PRO A 528 -14.21 -20.51 22.47
CA PRO A 528 -14.17 -19.28 23.25
C PRO A 528 -14.71 -19.46 24.68
N ASP A 529 -15.50 -20.52 24.94
CA ASP A 529 -16.03 -20.89 26.25
C ASP A 529 -14.96 -21.45 27.21
N ARG A 530 -13.81 -21.88 26.69
CA ARG A 530 -12.72 -22.48 27.47
C ARG A 530 -11.67 -21.47 27.96
N VAL A 531 -11.75 -20.21 27.52
CA VAL A 531 -10.81 -19.16 27.90
C VAL A 531 -11.39 -18.21 28.96
N SER A 532 -10.51 -17.45 29.62
CA SER A 532 -10.91 -16.50 30.64
C SER A 532 -11.84 -15.40 30.09
N ALA A 533 -12.67 -14.81 30.95
CA ALA A 533 -13.55 -13.70 30.55
C ALA A 533 -12.79 -12.48 30.03
N GLU A 534 -11.52 -12.30 30.44
CA GLU A 534 -10.63 -11.28 29.91
C GLU A 534 -10.17 -11.60 28.48
N ALA A 535 -9.70 -12.83 28.24
CA ALA A 535 -9.34 -13.28 26.90
C ALA A 535 -10.55 -13.18 25.95
N GLN A 536 -11.76 -13.57 26.39
CA GLN A 536 -12.98 -13.41 25.58
C GLN A 536 -13.25 -11.95 25.18
N ARG A 537 -12.97 -10.98 26.05
CA ARG A 537 -13.12 -9.55 25.71
C ARG A 537 -12.09 -9.14 24.65
N GLN A 538 -10.82 -9.49 24.86
CA GLN A 538 -9.74 -9.20 23.92
C GLN A 538 -9.99 -9.83 22.54
N ILE A 539 -10.47 -11.08 22.50
CA ILE A 539 -10.84 -11.76 21.26
C ILE A 539 -11.96 -10.99 20.54
N ARG A 540 -13.03 -10.62 21.24
CA ARG A 540 -14.12 -9.83 20.62
C ARG A 540 -13.64 -8.48 20.09
N ASP A 541 -12.67 -7.86 20.74
CA ASP A 541 -12.08 -6.61 20.28
C ASP A 541 -11.21 -6.78 19.04
N LEU A 542 -10.41 -7.86 18.97
CA LEU A 542 -9.57 -8.19 17.83
C LEU A 542 -10.36 -8.66 16.62
N THR A 543 -11.45 -9.41 16.82
CA THR A 543 -12.28 -9.95 15.74
C THR A 543 -13.46 -9.04 15.40
N LYS A 544 -13.40 -7.74 15.74
CA LYS A 544 -14.43 -6.76 15.34
C LYS A 544 -14.59 -6.76 13.82
N GLY A 545 -15.84 -6.72 13.36
CA GLY A 545 -16.18 -6.79 11.93
C GLY A 545 -16.33 -8.22 11.38
N TYR A 546 -16.02 -9.25 12.17
CA TYR A 546 -16.23 -10.66 11.80
C TYR A 546 -17.39 -11.24 12.62
N SER A 547 -18.37 -11.85 11.93
CA SER A 547 -19.47 -12.56 12.59
C SER A 547 -19.02 -13.89 13.21
N ASP A 548 -18.00 -14.51 12.61
CA ASP A 548 -17.32 -15.70 13.12
C ASP A 548 -15.86 -15.35 13.45
N PRO A 549 -15.44 -15.41 14.74
CA PRO A 549 -14.05 -15.18 15.13
C PRO A 549 -13.04 -16.10 14.42
N SER A 550 -13.45 -17.32 14.03
CA SER A 550 -12.55 -18.23 13.29
C SER A 550 -12.28 -17.74 11.87
N GLU A 551 -13.24 -17.02 11.27
CA GLU A 551 -13.08 -16.44 9.94
C GLU A 551 -12.07 -15.29 9.93
N PHE A 552 -11.93 -14.55 11.05
CA PHE A 552 -10.85 -13.57 11.22
C PHE A 552 -9.47 -14.22 11.06
N PHE A 553 -9.24 -15.38 11.70
CA PHE A 553 -7.98 -16.11 11.55
C PHE A 553 -7.73 -16.50 10.10
N VAL A 554 -8.74 -17.08 9.44
CA VAL A 554 -8.63 -17.58 8.07
C VAL A 554 -8.37 -16.43 7.09
N ASP A 555 -9.11 -15.32 7.19
CA ASP A 555 -8.99 -14.18 6.29
C ASP A 555 -7.64 -13.46 6.45
N VAL A 556 -7.25 -13.14 7.68
CA VAL A 556 -5.98 -12.44 7.97
C VAL A 556 -4.79 -13.30 7.58
N LEU A 557 -4.81 -14.60 7.90
CA LEU A 557 -3.74 -15.51 7.51
C LEU A 557 -3.66 -15.66 5.99
N ALA A 558 -4.80 -15.81 5.31
CA ALA A 558 -4.82 -15.95 3.86
C ALA A 558 -4.26 -14.70 3.16
N ARG A 559 -4.72 -13.51 3.53
CA ARG A 559 -4.22 -12.24 2.97
C ARG A 559 -2.73 -12.05 3.24
N GLY A 560 -2.28 -12.31 4.47
CA GLY A 560 -0.87 -12.25 4.83
C GLY A 560 0.01 -13.17 3.98
N ILE A 561 -0.40 -14.42 3.77
CA ILE A 561 0.32 -15.37 2.90
C ILE A 561 0.30 -14.90 1.44
N ALA A 562 -0.85 -14.45 0.94
CA ALA A 562 -0.98 -13.95 -0.44
C ALA A 562 -0.07 -12.74 -0.69
N LYS A 563 0.02 -11.82 0.27
CA LYS A 563 0.93 -10.67 0.22
C LYS A 563 2.39 -11.13 0.18
N LEU A 564 2.79 -12.11 0.99
CA LEU A 564 4.13 -12.71 0.94
C LEU A 564 4.44 -13.43 -0.40
N ALA A 565 3.45 -14.06 -1.03
CA ALA A 565 3.60 -14.83 -2.26
C ALA A 565 3.62 -13.97 -3.54
N SER A 566 3.22 -12.70 -3.44
CA SER A 566 3.02 -11.81 -4.59
C SER A 566 4.28 -11.17 -5.22
N PRO A 567 5.37 -10.82 -4.49
CA PRO A 567 6.45 -10.00 -5.07
C PRO A 567 7.16 -10.67 -6.26
N TYR A 568 7.28 -12.00 -6.22
CA TYR A 568 8.00 -12.80 -7.23
C TYR A 568 7.08 -13.72 -8.03
N TYR A 569 5.77 -13.55 -7.94
CA TYR A 569 4.82 -14.31 -8.74
C TYR A 569 5.16 -14.19 -10.25
N PRO A 570 5.14 -15.28 -11.03
CA PRO A 570 4.59 -16.61 -10.73
C PRO A 570 5.61 -17.62 -10.14
N HIS A 571 6.78 -17.19 -9.68
CA HIS A 571 7.74 -18.10 -9.05
C HIS A 571 7.18 -18.73 -7.75
N PRO A 572 7.70 -19.90 -7.33
CA PRO A 572 7.22 -20.59 -6.14
C PRO A 572 7.31 -19.74 -4.88
N ALA A 573 6.29 -19.86 -4.03
CA ALA A 573 6.30 -19.31 -2.67
C ALA A 573 6.09 -20.45 -1.67
N ILE A 574 7.16 -20.88 -0.99
CA ILE A 574 7.13 -21.99 -0.05
C ILE A 574 6.70 -21.47 1.33
N VAL A 575 5.47 -21.79 1.72
CA VAL A 575 4.86 -21.40 3.00
C VAL A 575 5.00 -22.54 3.99
N ARG A 576 5.74 -22.29 5.07
CA ARG A 576 5.88 -23.25 6.17
C ARG A 576 4.65 -23.18 7.07
N LEU A 577 4.06 -24.33 7.37
CA LEU A 577 3.01 -24.47 8.40
C LEU A 577 3.52 -23.99 9.76
N SER A 578 2.61 -23.69 10.69
CA SER A 578 3.00 -23.12 11.98
C SER A 578 3.92 -24.08 12.76
N ASP A 579 5.09 -23.59 13.13
CA ASP A 579 6.09 -24.33 13.89
C ASP A 579 6.34 -23.69 15.26
N PHE A 580 5.32 -23.05 15.81
CA PHE A 580 5.37 -22.55 17.18
C PHE A 580 5.55 -23.69 18.18
N LYS A 581 6.37 -23.41 19.19
CA LYS A 581 6.48 -24.19 20.41
C LYS A 581 5.27 -23.91 21.31
N THR A 582 5.01 -24.80 22.26
CA THR A 582 3.94 -24.68 23.26
C THR A 582 3.99 -23.37 24.03
N ASN A 583 5.18 -22.97 24.49
CA ASN A 583 5.39 -21.71 25.20
C ASN A 583 5.11 -20.46 24.34
N GLU A 584 5.39 -20.51 23.04
CA GLU A 584 5.07 -19.40 22.14
C GLU A 584 3.57 -19.27 21.91
N TYR A 585 2.87 -20.41 21.72
CA TYR A 585 1.42 -20.44 21.63
C TYR A 585 0.74 -19.97 22.93
N ALA A 586 1.31 -20.29 24.10
CA ALA A 586 0.78 -19.91 25.40
C ALA A 586 0.76 -18.38 25.60
N HIS A 587 1.63 -17.64 24.91
CA HIS A 587 1.69 -16.18 24.96
C HIS A 587 0.64 -15.48 24.09
N LEU A 588 -0.03 -16.20 23.18
CA LEU A 588 -1.16 -15.65 22.44
C LEU A 588 -2.37 -15.47 23.36
N VAL A 589 -3.27 -14.56 22.99
CA VAL A 589 -4.51 -14.33 23.73
C VAL A 589 -5.31 -15.64 23.84
N GLY A 590 -5.54 -16.09 25.08
CA GLY A 590 -6.26 -17.32 25.41
C GLY A 590 -5.45 -18.61 25.21
N GLY A 591 -4.15 -18.54 24.95
CA GLY A 591 -3.30 -19.72 24.72
C GLY A 591 -3.03 -20.56 25.97
N ASP A 592 -2.94 -19.92 27.14
CA ASP A 592 -2.74 -20.55 28.45
C ASP A 592 -3.76 -21.66 28.78
N ALA A 593 -4.98 -21.57 28.24
CA ALA A 593 -6.03 -22.57 28.42
C ALA A 593 -5.82 -23.87 27.63
N PHE A 594 -4.93 -23.86 26.63
CA PHE A 594 -4.73 -24.98 25.69
C PHE A 594 -3.32 -25.55 25.71
N GLU A 595 -2.36 -24.77 26.21
CA GLU A 595 -0.94 -25.10 26.09
C GLU A 595 -0.38 -25.69 27.39
N PRO A 596 0.17 -26.92 27.36
CA PRO A 596 0.83 -27.50 28.52
C PRO A 596 2.25 -26.93 28.69
N ASP A 597 2.74 -26.92 29.93
CA ASP A 597 4.15 -26.64 30.21
C ASP A 597 5.03 -27.81 29.75
N GLU A 598 6.12 -27.49 29.04
CA GLU A 598 7.11 -28.45 28.59
C GLU A 598 8.52 -28.05 29.07
N GLU A 599 9.26 -29.03 29.61
CA GLU A 599 10.65 -28.82 30.05
C GLU A 599 11.59 -28.44 28.89
N ASN A 600 11.33 -28.98 27.68
CA ASN A 600 12.15 -28.75 26.49
C ASN A 600 11.28 -28.41 25.27
N PRO A 601 10.74 -27.18 25.18
CA PRO A 601 9.80 -26.80 24.12
C PRO A 601 10.37 -26.97 22.70
N MET A 602 11.70 -26.90 22.54
CA MET A 602 12.40 -27.16 21.27
C MET A 602 12.12 -28.56 20.70
N LEU A 603 11.94 -29.56 21.56
CA LEU A 603 11.73 -30.97 21.20
C LEU A 603 10.27 -31.41 21.38
N GLY A 604 9.43 -30.53 21.91
CA GLY A 604 8.09 -30.80 22.43
C GLY A 604 6.98 -30.83 21.38
N PHE A 605 5.78 -30.46 21.80
CA PHE A 605 4.54 -30.54 21.02
C PHE A 605 4.41 -29.42 19.96
N ARG A 606 5.17 -29.57 18.87
CA ARG A 606 5.27 -28.63 17.74
C ARG A 606 5.32 -29.32 16.36
N GLY A 607 5.18 -28.54 15.30
CA GLY A 607 5.25 -29.01 13.91
C GLY A 607 4.29 -30.16 13.62
N ALA A 608 4.71 -31.11 12.78
CA ALA A 608 3.90 -32.24 12.32
C ALA A 608 3.06 -32.92 13.41
N SER A 609 3.63 -33.16 14.60
CA SER A 609 2.94 -33.86 15.69
C SER A 609 1.70 -33.16 16.20
N ARG A 610 1.65 -31.83 16.06
CA ARG A 610 0.55 -31.00 16.55
C ARG A 610 -0.65 -31.04 15.60
N TYR A 611 -0.42 -31.16 14.29
CA TYR A 611 -1.45 -30.96 13.27
C TYR A 611 -2.55 -32.01 13.28
N TYR A 612 -2.21 -33.28 13.55
CA TYR A 612 -3.18 -34.39 13.59
C TYR A 612 -3.67 -34.72 15.01
N ASP A 613 -3.10 -34.10 16.05
CA ASP A 613 -3.43 -34.42 17.44
C ASP A 613 -4.78 -33.81 17.85
N GLU A 614 -5.59 -34.56 18.58
CA GLU A 614 -6.94 -34.13 18.98
C GLU A 614 -6.96 -32.81 19.76
N ARG A 615 -5.86 -32.47 20.46
CA ARG A 615 -5.74 -31.22 21.21
C ARG A 615 -5.69 -29.98 20.33
N TYR A 616 -5.32 -30.10 19.05
CA TYR A 616 -5.07 -28.95 18.17
C TYR A 616 -5.62 -29.10 16.74
N ARG A 617 -6.07 -30.28 16.32
CA ARG A 617 -6.53 -30.54 14.93
C ARG A 617 -7.57 -29.52 14.40
N GLU A 618 -8.42 -28.96 15.27
CA GLU A 618 -9.38 -27.91 14.88
C GLU A 618 -8.71 -26.56 14.61
N GLY A 619 -7.65 -26.22 15.35
CA GLY A 619 -6.79 -25.06 15.06
C GLY A 619 -6.05 -25.25 13.73
N PHE A 620 -5.52 -26.44 13.49
CA PHE A 620 -4.87 -26.77 12.21
C PHE A 620 -5.84 -26.71 11.02
N ALA A 621 -7.11 -27.07 11.22
CA ALA A 621 -8.15 -26.90 10.20
C ALA A 621 -8.32 -25.44 9.76
N LEU A 622 -8.11 -24.46 10.64
CA LEU A 622 -8.14 -23.04 10.28
C LEU A 622 -6.95 -22.66 9.39
N GLU A 623 -5.74 -23.16 9.67
CA GLU A 623 -4.57 -22.96 8.79
C GLU A 623 -4.81 -23.57 7.40
N CYS A 624 -5.36 -24.79 7.35
CA CYS A 624 -5.69 -25.44 6.09
C CYS A 624 -6.74 -24.66 5.29
N ARG A 625 -7.78 -24.15 5.95
CA ARG A 625 -8.79 -23.26 5.31
C ARG A 625 -8.13 -22.01 4.72
N ALA A 626 -7.21 -21.38 5.45
CA ALA A 626 -6.50 -20.20 4.97
C ALA A 626 -5.65 -20.51 3.73
N LEU A 627 -4.89 -21.61 3.75
CA LEU A 627 -4.08 -22.05 2.62
C LEU A 627 -4.94 -22.39 1.39
N LYS A 628 -6.08 -23.05 1.59
CA LYS A 628 -7.02 -23.33 0.51
C LYS A 628 -7.56 -22.03 -0.10
N ARG A 629 -7.99 -21.07 0.73
CA ARG A 629 -8.42 -19.74 0.29
C ARG A 629 -7.35 -19.02 -0.51
N VAL A 630 -6.10 -19.02 -0.06
CA VAL A 630 -4.98 -18.39 -0.78
C VAL A 630 -4.83 -18.96 -2.19
N ARG A 631 -4.87 -20.28 -2.32
CA ARG A 631 -4.65 -20.96 -3.59
C ARG A 631 -5.85 -20.85 -4.53
N GLU A 632 -7.05 -21.05 -4.01
CA GLU A 632 -8.26 -21.27 -4.83
C GLU A 632 -9.11 -20.01 -4.97
N GLU A 633 -9.26 -19.20 -3.92
CA GLU A 633 -10.09 -17.98 -3.94
C GLU A 633 -9.25 -16.75 -4.30
N LEU A 634 -8.06 -16.60 -3.71
CA LEU A 634 -7.15 -15.49 -4.03
C LEU A 634 -6.31 -15.76 -5.30
N GLY A 635 -6.22 -17.02 -5.74
CA GLY A 635 -5.60 -17.44 -7.01
C GLY A 635 -4.10 -17.76 -6.97
N PHE A 636 -3.47 -17.79 -5.78
CA PHE A 636 -2.02 -18.01 -5.63
C PHE A 636 -1.63 -19.49 -5.73
N SER A 637 -1.84 -20.07 -6.91
CA SER A 637 -1.47 -21.46 -7.22
C SER A 637 0.04 -21.76 -7.16
N ASN A 638 0.90 -20.73 -7.05
CA ASN A 638 2.34 -20.85 -6.83
C ASN A 638 2.73 -21.13 -5.36
N VAL A 639 1.77 -21.13 -4.42
CA VAL A 639 2.03 -21.39 -2.99
C VAL A 639 2.27 -22.87 -2.72
N ILE A 640 3.50 -23.24 -2.35
CA ILE A 640 3.86 -24.59 -1.93
C ILE A 640 3.73 -24.67 -0.40
N VAL A 641 3.15 -25.74 0.13
CA VAL A 641 3.03 -25.92 1.59
C VAL A 641 4.21 -26.73 2.09
N MET A 642 4.84 -26.34 3.19
CA MET A 642 5.96 -27.06 3.80
C MET A 642 5.62 -27.51 5.21
N VAL A 643 5.76 -28.82 5.47
CA VAL A 643 5.54 -29.45 6.78
C VAL A 643 6.84 -29.40 7.61
N PRO A 644 6.88 -28.68 8.74
CA PRO A 644 8.02 -28.67 9.66
C PRO A 644 7.96 -29.81 10.67
N PHE A 645 9.12 -30.11 11.24
CA PHE A 645 9.35 -30.98 12.39
C PHE A 645 8.72 -32.38 12.27
N CYS A 646 8.72 -32.94 11.05
CA CYS A 646 8.17 -34.26 10.77
C CYS A 646 9.18 -35.37 11.14
N ARG A 647 8.92 -36.07 12.23
CA ARG A 647 9.84 -37.00 12.90
C ARG A 647 9.94 -38.35 12.21
N THR A 648 8.85 -38.86 11.65
CA THR A 648 8.79 -40.22 11.07
C THR A 648 7.93 -40.29 9.81
N PRO A 649 8.15 -41.26 8.90
CA PRO A 649 7.29 -41.45 7.73
C PRO A 649 5.80 -41.70 8.08
N ALA A 650 5.53 -42.40 9.19
CA ALA A 650 4.17 -42.61 9.68
C ALA A 650 3.52 -41.31 10.22
N GLU A 651 4.32 -40.37 10.71
CA GLU A 651 3.85 -39.03 11.07
C GLU A 651 3.53 -38.21 9.82
N ALA A 652 4.37 -38.30 8.78
CA ALA A 652 4.09 -37.67 7.49
C ALA A 652 2.76 -38.16 6.90
N ASP A 653 2.48 -39.47 6.94
CA ASP A 653 1.22 -40.02 6.45
C ASP A 653 0.00 -39.41 7.18
N ARG A 654 0.08 -39.27 8.52
CA ARG A 654 -0.98 -38.66 9.33
C ARG A 654 -1.19 -37.17 9.06
N VAL A 655 -0.11 -36.41 8.87
CA VAL A 655 -0.23 -34.97 8.53
C VAL A 655 -0.85 -34.80 7.14
N LEU A 656 -0.41 -35.59 6.16
CA LEU A 656 -0.97 -35.54 4.81
C LEU A 656 -2.45 -35.94 4.78
N GLU A 657 -2.85 -36.91 5.61
CA GLU A 657 -4.26 -37.27 5.81
C GLU A 657 -5.04 -36.12 6.43
N ALA A 658 -4.55 -35.51 7.53
CA ALA A 658 -5.19 -34.35 8.15
C ALA A 658 -5.33 -33.15 7.19
N MET A 659 -4.33 -32.89 6.35
CA MET A 659 -4.43 -31.89 5.28
C MET A 659 -5.49 -32.25 4.23
N ALA A 660 -5.53 -33.52 3.80
CA ALA A 660 -6.49 -33.99 2.82
C ALA A 660 -7.94 -33.95 3.34
N GLU A 661 -8.17 -34.27 4.62
CA GLU A 661 -9.47 -34.12 5.29
C GLU A 661 -9.97 -32.67 5.28
N ASN A 662 -9.04 -31.70 5.31
CA ASN A 662 -9.33 -30.27 5.20
C ASN A 662 -9.30 -29.75 3.75
N GLY A 663 -9.27 -30.64 2.76
CA GLY A 663 -9.35 -30.29 1.34
C GLY A 663 -8.04 -29.84 0.70
N LEU A 664 -6.89 -30.14 1.31
CA LEU A 664 -5.56 -29.89 0.75
C LEU A 664 -4.87 -31.21 0.43
N ARG A 665 -5.22 -31.82 -0.72
CA ARG A 665 -4.61 -33.06 -1.17
C ARG A 665 -3.48 -32.81 -2.16
N ARG A 666 -2.31 -33.41 -1.92
CA ARG A 666 -1.15 -33.35 -2.82
C ARG A 666 -1.55 -33.70 -4.26
N GLY A 667 -1.13 -32.88 -5.22
CA GLY A 667 -1.43 -33.03 -6.65
C GLY A 667 -2.77 -32.45 -7.11
N GLU A 668 -3.76 -32.29 -6.22
CA GLU A 668 -5.02 -31.62 -6.57
C GLU A 668 -4.80 -30.11 -6.71
N ASN A 669 -5.38 -29.49 -7.74
CA ASN A 669 -5.18 -28.06 -8.06
C ASN A 669 -3.69 -27.66 -8.11
N GLY A 670 -2.81 -28.59 -8.51
CA GLY A 670 -1.36 -28.38 -8.57
C GLY A 670 -0.69 -28.17 -7.22
N LEU A 671 -1.33 -28.54 -6.09
CA LEU A 671 -0.75 -28.41 -4.76
C LEU A 671 0.50 -29.30 -4.64
N GLN A 672 1.64 -28.67 -4.33
CA GLN A 672 2.86 -29.35 -3.92
C GLN A 672 3.00 -29.25 -2.40
N ILE A 673 3.49 -30.33 -1.79
CA ILE A 673 3.76 -30.39 -0.36
C ILE A 673 5.22 -30.77 -0.14
N TYR A 674 5.97 -29.87 0.48
CA TYR A 674 7.37 -30.07 0.85
C TYR A 674 7.48 -30.46 2.32
N MET A 675 8.64 -30.98 2.69
CA MET A 675 8.99 -31.23 4.09
C MET A 675 10.26 -30.46 4.46
N MET A 676 10.27 -29.89 5.65
CA MET A 676 11.50 -29.36 6.22
C MET A 676 12.37 -30.52 6.68
N CYS A 677 13.54 -30.71 6.05
CA CYS A 677 14.52 -31.73 6.41
C CYS A 677 15.43 -31.16 7.50
N GLU A 678 15.04 -31.36 8.76
CA GLU A 678 15.66 -30.67 9.90
C GLU A 678 15.90 -31.58 11.11
N ILE A 679 15.53 -32.85 11.04
CA ILE A 679 15.75 -33.86 12.07
C ILE A 679 16.68 -34.95 11.51
N PRO A 680 17.62 -35.52 12.29
CA PRO A 680 18.48 -36.60 11.80
C PRO A 680 17.72 -37.78 11.18
N SER A 681 16.52 -38.10 11.68
CA SER A 681 15.67 -39.15 11.08
C SER A 681 15.22 -38.82 9.66
N ASN A 682 15.03 -37.53 9.32
CA ASN A 682 14.72 -37.11 7.96
C ASN A 682 15.85 -37.47 6.99
N VAL A 683 17.10 -37.26 7.40
CA VAL A 683 18.29 -37.56 6.59
C VAL A 683 18.49 -39.07 6.44
N ILE A 684 18.41 -39.80 7.56
CA ILE A 684 18.58 -41.25 7.57
C ILE A 684 17.55 -41.93 6.68
N LEU A 685 16.28 -41.50 6.77
CA LEU A 685 15.14 -42.08 6.04
C LEU A 685 14.67 -41.23 4.84
N ALA A 686 15.54 -40.39 4.28
CA ALA A 686 15.15 -39.38 3.27
C ALA A 686 14.40 -39.98 2.07
N GLU A 687 14.82 -41.14 1.56
CA GLU A 687 14.14 -41.83 0.45
C GLU A 687 12.71 -42.25 0.80
N GLN A 688 12.44 -42.63 2.05
CA GLN A 688 11.10 -42.98 2.51
C GLN A 688 10.21 -41.75 2.67
N PHE A 689 10.78 -40.62 3.12
CA PHE A 689 10.06 -39.36 3.15
C PHE A 689 9.80 -38.83 1.73
N ALA A 690 10.72 -39.03 0.79
CA ALA A 690 10.61 -38.54 -0.58
C ALA A 690 9.42 -39.16 -1.34
N THR A 691 8.94 -40.34 -0.95
CA THR A 691 7.71 -40.90 -1.55
C THR A 691 6.45 -40.11 -1.17
N ARG A 692 6.49 -39.31 -0.09
CA ARG A 692 5.35 -38.61 0.51
C ARG A 692 5.29 -37.12 0.16
N PHE A 693 6.44 -36.52 -0.14
CA PHE A 693 6.58 -35.09 -0.42
C PHE A 693 7.10 -34.83 -1.84
N ASP A 694 6.88 -33.62 -2.35
CA ASP A 694 7.33 -33.16 -3.68
C ASP A 694 8.74 -32.53 -3.66
N GLY A 695 9.24 -32.22 -2.47
CA GLY A 695 10.54 -31.60 -2.27
C GLY A 695 10.90 -31.44 -0.80
N PHE A 696 12.16 -31.13 -0.55
CA PHE A 696 12.71 -30.86 0.78
C PHE A 696 13.25 -29.44 0.87
N SER A 697 13.21 -28.89 2.08
CA SER A 697 13.99 -27.70 2.44
C SER A 697 14.79 -28.01 3.70
N ILE A 698 16.10 -27.90 3.65
CA ILE A 698 16.96 -28.17 4.79
C ILE A 698 16.77 -27.05 5.81
N GLY A 699 16.35 -27.42 7.01
CA GLY A 699 16.34 -26.55 8.19
C GLY A 699 17.65 -26.70 8.93
N SER A 700 18.71 -26.07 8.44
CA SER A 700 20.08 -26.28 8.92
C SER A 700 20.25 -25.94 10.40
N ASN A 701 19.47 -25.01 10.92
CA ASN A 701 19.50 -24.63 12.32
C ASN A 701 19.10 -25.79 13.25
N ASP A 702 17.89 -26.32 13.06
CA ASP A 702 17.35 -27.39 13.90
C ASP A 702 18.10 -28.71 13.63
N LEU A 703 18.56 -28.93 12.39
CA LEU A 703 19.43 -30.06 12.07
C LEU A 703 20.75 -30.00 12.86
N THR A 704 21.40 -28.84 12.88
CA THR A 704 22.64 -28.62 13.65
C THR A 704 22.42 -28.86 15.13
N GLN A 705 21.36 -28.27 15.69
CA GLN A 705 20.99 -28.43 17.09
C GLN A 705 20.78 -29.90 17.47
N LEU A 706 20.11 -30.69 16.63
CA LEU A 706 19.83 -32.10 16.91
C LEU A 706 20.99 -33.04 16.63
N VAL A 707 21.81 -32.76 15.61
CA VAL A 707 23.01 -33.55 15.30
C VAL A 707 24.08 -33.36 16.37
N LEU A 708 24.26 -32.13 16.85
CA LEU A 708 25.28 -31.81 17.86
C LEU A 708 24.76 -31.92 19.31
N GLY A 709 23.44 -31.98 19.51
CA GLY A 709 22.83 -31.98 20.84
C GLY A 709 22.99 -30.64 21.57
N VAL A 710 22.88 -29.53 20.83
CA VAL A 710 23.13 -28.18 21.33
C VAL A 710 21.90 -27.31 21.18
N ASP A 711 21.39 -26.75 22.27
CA ASP A 711 20.37 -25.69 22.22
C ASP A 711 21.03 -24.37 21.85
N ARG A 712 20.67 -23.81 20.68
CA ARG A 712 21.21 -22.52 20.21
C ARG A 712 20.78 -21.33 21.06
N ASP A 713 19.69 -21.44 21.81
CA ASP A 713 19.24 -20.38 22.71
C ASP A 713 20.03 -20.40 24.03
N SER A 714 20.82 -21.46 24.29
CA SER A 714 21.72 -21.55 25.43
C SER A 714 23.00 -20.76 25.19
N GLY A 715 23.11 -19.60 25.85
CA GLY A 715 24.34 -18.78 25.81
C GLY A 715 25.61 -19.51 26.28
N ILE A 716 25.48 -20.62 27.03
CA ILE A 716 26.62 -21.44 27.49
C ILE A 716 27.20 -22.29 26.35
N LEU A 717 26.35 -22.75 25.42
CA LEU A 717 26.73 -23.68 24.34
C LEU A 717 26.81 -23.00 22.96
N ALA A 718 26.58 -21.69 22.88
CA ALA A 718 26.55 -20.94 21.63
C ALA A 718 27.83 -21.10 20.78
N ASN A 719 28.99 -21.33 21.41
CA ASN A 719 30.26 -21.57 20.74
C ASN A 719 30.40 -22.97 20.10
N LEU A 720 29.53 -23.91 20.44
CA LEU A 720 29.50 -25.27 19.88
C LEU A 720 28.55 -25.38 18.68
N PHE A 721 27.71 -24.37 18.44
CA PHE A 721 26.78 -24.36 17.31
C PHE A 721 27.50 -23.88 16.04
N ASP A 722 27.79 -24.80 15.11
CA ASP A 722 28.33 -24.48 13.79
C ASP A 722 27.68 -25.38 12.72
N GLU A 723 26.99 -24.74 11.76
CA GLU A 723 26.34 -25.44 10.64
C GLU A 723 27.35 -26.09 9.67
N ARG A 724 28.63 -25.70 9.79
CA ARG A 724 29.75 -26.24 8.99
C ARG A 724 30.46 -27.41 9.68
N ASP A 725 30.01 -27.81 10.87
CA ASP A 725 30.58 -28.98 11.53
C ASP A 725 30.52 -30.20 10.60
N GLU A 726 31.54 -31.07 10.70
CA GLU A 726 31.68 -32.23 9.81
C GLU A 726 30.47 -33.17 9.91
N ALA A 727 29.89 -33.34 11.10
CA ALA A 727 28.71 -34.17 11.28
C ALA A 727 27.49 -33.57 10.56
N VAL A 728 27.33 -32.25 10.61
CA VAL A 728 26.21 -31.54 9.97
C VAL A 728 26.35 -31.52 8.46
N THR A 729 27.53 -31.16 7.95
CA THR A 729 27.80 -31.13 6.50
C THR A 729 27.66 -32.51 5.86
N ARG A 730 28.08 -33.59 6.54
CA ARG A 730 27.82 -34.97 6.10
C ARG A 730 26.33 -35.30 6.03
N MET A 731 25.54 -34.88 7.03
CA MET A 731 24.08 -35.06 7.01
C MET A 731 23.42 -34.29 5.86
N ILE A 732 23.87 -33.06 5.60
CA ILE A 732 23.39 -32.23 4.48
C ILE A 732 23.70 -32.88 3.13
N SER A 733 24.95 -33.30 2.92
CA SER A 733 25.37 -34.01 1.69
C SER A 733 24.54 -35.28 1.47
N GLU A 734 24.34 -36.08 2.52
CA GLU A 734 23.53 -37.30 2.42
C GLU A 734 22.06 -37.00 2.09
N ALA A 735 21.48 -35.95 2.68
CA ALA A 735 20.11 -35.51 2.38
C ALA A 735 19.96 -35.09 0.91
N ILE A 736 20.90 -34.28 0.39
CA ILE A 736 20.89 -33.81 -0.99
C ILE A 736 20.95 -34.99 -1.96
N ARG A 737 21.96 -35.85 -1.78
CA ARG A 737 22.14 -37.04 -2.62
C ARG A 737 20.91 -37.95 -2.63
N LYS A 738 20.31 -38.23 -1.46
CA LYS A 738 19.13 -39.09 -1.36
C LYS A 738 17.88 -38.44 -1.96
N ALA A 739 17.70 -37.12 -1.80
CA ALA A 739 16.59 -36.39 -2.42
C ALA A 739 16.67 -36.46 -3.95
N HIS A 740 17.85 -36.21 -4.53
CA HIS A 740 18.06 -36.33 -5.98
C HIS A 740 17.91 -37.76 -6.48
N ALA A 741 18.39 -38.76 -5.73
CA ALA A 741 18.18 -40.18 -6.07
C ALA A 741 16.70 -40.56 -6.10
N ALA A 742 15.87 -39.91 -5.28
CA ALA A 742 14.42 -40.06 -5.28
C ALA A 742 13.70 -39.16 -6.31
N GLY A 743 14.43 -38.29 -7.03
CA GLY A 743 13.89 -37.41 -8.07
C GLY A 743 13.09 -36.22 -7.55
N ILE A 744 13.29 -35.81 -6.29
CA ILE A 744 12.65 -34.63 -5.70
C ILE A 744 13.64 -33.48 -5.52
N LYS A 745 13.12 -32.25 -5.51
CA LYS A 745 13.94 -31.05 -5.30
C LYS A 745 14.38 -30.92 -3.84
N ILE A 746 15.54 -30.33 -3.60
CA ILE A 746 16.02 -30.00 -2.28
C ILE A 746 16.67 -28.60 -2.24
N GLY A 747 16.10 -27.74 -1.41
CA GLY A 747 16.66 -26.44 -1.09
C GLY A 747 17.19 -26.37 0.34
N ILE A 748 17.73 -25.23 0.72
CA ILE A 748 18.09 -24.91 2.11
C ILE A 748 17.50 -23.55 2.51
N CYS A 749 17.02 -23.46 3.74
CA CYS A 749 16.55 -22.21 4.32
C CYS A 749 17.32 -21.91 5.61
N GLY A 750 17.86 -20.69 5.72
CA GLY A 750 18.71 -20.33 6.86
C GLY A 750 19.68 -19.21 6.51
N GLN A 751 20.37 -18.68 7.51
CA GLN A 751 21.41 -17.65 7.29
C GLN A 751 22.78 -18.24 7.00
N GLY A 752 23.00 -19.55 7.24
CA GLY A 752 24.27 -20.23 7.02
C GLY A 752 24.95 -19.86 5.70
N PRO A 753 24.29 -20.04 4.53
CA PRO A 753 24.92 -19.72 3.24
C PRO A 753 25.28 -18.25 3.08
N SER A 754 24.51 -17.34 3.68
CA SER A 754 24.81 -15.91 3.63
C SER A 754 25.88 -15.45 4.63
N ASN A 755 26.01 -16.15 5.76
CA ASN A 755 27.00 -15.85 6.80
C ASN A 755 28.37 -16.43 6.45
N HIS A 756 28.39 -17.56 5.73
CA HIS A 756 29.55 -18.37 5.47
C HIS A 756 29.66 -18.67 3.96
N PRO A 757 30.43 -17.88 3.19
CA PRO A 757 30.59 -18.09 1.75
C PRO A 757 31.18 -19.47 1.39
N ASP A 758 32.02 -20.01 2.26
CA ASP A 758 32.56 -21.37 2.19
C ASP A 758 31.45 -22.43 2.28
N PHE A 759 30.46 -22.22 3.15
CA PHE A 759 29.29 -23.10 3.25
C PHE A 759 28.39 -23.01 2.02
N ALA A 760 28.19 -21.80 1.47
CA ALA A 760 27.49 -21.64 0.20
C ALA A 760 28.20 -22.39 -0.95
N ALA A 761 29.53 -22.26 -1.04
CA ALA A 761 30.31 -22.99 -2.04
C ALA A 761 30.21 -24.52 -1.86
N PHE A 762 30.22 -25.01 -0.62
CA PHE A 762 29.97 -26.43 -0.32
C PHE A 762 28.60 -26.89 -0.86
N LEU A 763 27.52 -26.16 -0.55
CA LEU A 763 26.19 -26.50 -1.04
C LEU A 763 26.08 -26.52 -2.56
N ILE A 764 26.76 -25.59 -3.24
CA ILE A 764 26.86 -25.58 -4.71
C ILE A 764 27.59 -26.82 -5.21
N SER A 765 28.70 -27.21 -4.58
CA SER A 765 29.46 -28.41 -4.97
C SER A 765 28.67 -29.72 -4.76
N GLU A 766 27.79 -29.75 -3.76
CA GLU A 766 26.86 -30.88 -3.53
C GLU A 766 25.64 -30.86 -4.47
N GLY A 767 25.44 -29.78 -5.23
CA GLY A 767 24.38 -29.66 -6.23
C GLY A 767 23.01 -29.23 -5.69
N ILE A 768 22.96 -28.43 -4.62
CA ILE A 768 21.68 -27.92 -4.07
C ILE A 768 20.83 -27.22 -5.16
N ASP A 769 19.51 -27.45 -5.16
CA ASP A 769 18.61 -26.88 -6.17
C ASP A 769 18.32 -25.40 -5.91
N SER A 770 18.16 -25.02 -4.63
CA SER A 770 17.88 -23.64 -4.23
C SER A 770 18.46 -23.25 -2.88
N MET A 771 18.72 -21.95 -2.72
CA MET A 771 19.12 -21.35 -1.45
C MET A 771 18.22 -20.16 -1.14
N SER A 772 17.58 -20.19 0.02
CA SER A 772 16.67 -19.12 0.46
C SER A 772 17.30 -18.24 1.52
N LEU A 773 17.46 -16.95 1.20
CA LEU A 773 18.28 -16.00 1.97
C LEU A 773 17.45 -14.84 2.51
N ASN A 774 17.94 -14.16 3.54
CA ASN A 774 17.30 -12.90 3.91
C ASN A 774 17.54 -11.85 2.81
N PRO A 775 16.59 -10.94 2.55
CA PRO A 775 16.73 -9.96 1.48
C PRO A 775 17.96 -9.05 1.63
N ASP A 776 18.36 -8.71 2.86
CA ASP A 776 19.53 -7.88 3.15
C ASP A 776 20.85 -8.57 2.79
N SER A 777 20.91 -9.90 2.88
CA SER A 777 22.09 -10.69 2.57
C SER A 777 22.10 -11.23 1.13
N PHE A 778 20.99 -11.10 0.40
CA PHE A 778 20.81 -11.58 -0.96
C PHE A 778 21.90 -11.06 -1.92
N VAL A 779 22.10 -9.74 -1.95
CA VAL A 779 23.01 -9.06 -2.89
C VAL A 779 24.47 -9.49 -2.71
N ARG A 780 24.89 -9.71 -1.46
CA ARG A 780 26.25 -10.19 -1.16
C ARG A 780 26.40 -11.65 -1.57
N THR A 781 25.41 -12.46 -1.24
CA THR A 781 25.49 -13.93 -1.39
C THR A 781 25.38 -14.35 -2.85
N ILE A 782 24.54 -13.71 -3.66
CA ILE A 782 24.41 -14.05 -5.09
C ILE A 782 25.73 -13.93 -5.85
N LYS A 783 26.59 -12.95 -5.47
CA LYS A 783 27.93 -12.80 -6.05
C LYS A 783 28.85 -13.97 -5.68
N ALA A 784 28.86 -14.34 -4.39
CA ALA A 784 29.62 -15.49 -3.92
C ALA A 784 29.16 -16.81 -4.57
N VAL A 785 27.85 -16.97 -4.77
CA VAL A 785 27.29 -18.14 -5.47
C VAL A 785 27.74 -18.18 -6.92
N ALA A 786 27.61 -17.08 -7.66
CA ALA A 786 28.05 -17.03 -9.06
C ALA A 786 29.55 -17.33 -9.20
N GLU A 787 30.38 -16.85 -8.28
CA GLU A 787 31.81 -17.18 -8.23
C GLU A 787 32.06 -18.67 -7.98
N ALA A 788 31.36 -19.27 -7.01
CA ALA A 788 31.47 -20.70 -6.71
C ALA A 788 31.01 -21.60 -7.87
N GLU A 789 29.92 -21.22 -8.55
CA GLU A 789 29.45 -21.92 -9.74
C GLU A 789 30.45 -21.86 -10.90
N GLY A 790 31.12 -20.72 -11.09
CA GLY A 790 32.15 -20.55 -12.12
C GLY A 790 33.42 -21.37 -11.87
N GLN A 791 33.72 -21.70 -10.61
CA GLN A 791 34.86 -22.56 -10.22
C GLN A 791 34.53 -24.06 -10.29
N SER A 792 33.24 -24.41 -10.19
CA SER A 792 32.74 -25.80 -10.20
C SER A 792 32.33 -26.27 -11.61
N GLY A 793 32.49 -25.42 -12.62
CA GLY A 793 32.08 -25.62 -14.02
C GLY A 793 33.13 -26.23 -14.93
#